data_AF-A0A7S0TNA6-F1
#
_entry.id   AF-A0A7S0TNA6-F1
#
_cell.length_a   1.000
_cell.length_b   1.000
_cell.length_c   1.000
_cell.angle_alpha   90.00
_cell.angle_beta   90.00
_cell.angle_gamma   90.00
#
_symmetry.space_group_name_H-M   'P 1'
#
loop_
_entity.id
_entity.type
_entity.pdbx_description
1 polymer ?
#
loop_
_entity_poly.entity_id
_entity_poly.type
_entity_poly.pdbx_seq_one_letter_code
_entity_poly.pdbx_strand_id
1 'polypeptide(L)'
;GAGCGDPRCPTDRDHSSPYVACSGNGACFQDGTCMCYDNYEGADCSILNDCSGRGTRKCGFCVCQEGYQGDLCEVDVCEDSRVFDSQDPGNYSASSVCSGRGRCTTQAGCVCDAGWAGRNCSDVAVCESTCEERNGQCFGSRDDPGTCECGKYDIPNTPHDTVEWTGRYCTFRQCPGYRGISSGGAPIVCSGKGLCDEGLYQCSCFNVQGEGPYTGADCGIPPLYRITTITPKVGPLEGGTLVSVVGPGLERLLPVVAPKIVFCDFGTDIRYPAVVSPFPDSLLCTTPPVSQATPEGVPVTLTDVNGLPIEELHESLATFEYFAQPRIVRLTPSYGPLRPVGGPNELRGPSSTNQPNTVTVTGTYFPPNGDYRCSFGDCEGPASSTTWVDTATVVCAMPQLASPGRIEVSVTANAQQYTLPQPGNSDTFSVFGLSSVSPKCASSNGEAMLTVRGELLVDPEDSTRNLNEMYCRFGRVTLSGRTKLGIDYQSGFKLFAFHSPAVVSERAPGALECKVPDWPIETSDFAITLGGTFVVSDPTNGDGYYQGQWDATPDVTFDSFYQPEILLLPGPGNQMLPHPYIVEPTIGPVVGGTRVTIAGLGFDFARYGPNTGNNVYAAWSPPKPFCNREPIPSCKFGTTVTRRVEILNNETLVCITPVLPEPIETTQTVVIEVALDGQTYSTASPSIQYTFHPEHHVTSFFP
;
A
#
# COMPACT_ATOMS: atom_id res chain seq x y z
N GLY A 1 32.84 4.19 27.05
CA GLY A 1 34.25 4.27 27.51
C GLY A 1 34.90 5.49 26.91
N ALA A 2 36.14 5.81 27.28
CA ALA A 2 36.89 7.00 26.81
C ALA A 2 37.31 6.93 25.32
N GLY A 3 36.33 6.70 24.45
CA GLY A 3 36.42 6.56 22.99
C GLY A 3 35.03 6.66 22.35
N CYS A 4 34.16 7.54 22.86
CA CYS A 4 32.87 7.86 22.23
C CYS A 4 33.08 8.78 21.01
N GLY A 5 33.86 8.32 20.03
CA GLY A 5 34.13 9.04 18.79
C GLY A 5 33.16 8.71 17.65
N ASP A 6 32.22 7.79 17.85
CA ASP A 6 31.32 7.34 16.78
C ASP A 6 30.09 8.25 16.63
N PRO A 7 29.70 8.57 15.38
CA PRO A 7 28.65 9.52 15.11
C PRO A 7 27.28 8.95 15.55
N ARG A 8 26.58 9.70 16.41
CA ARG A 8 25.19 9.41 16.77
C ARG A 8 24.28 9.97 15.69
N CYS A 9 23.31 9.18 15.24
CA CYS A 9 22.28 9.70 14.36
C CYS A 9 21.54 10.86 15.03
N PRO A 10 21.33 11.96 14.31
CA PRO A 10 20.71 13.14 14.86
C PRO A 10 19.25 12.85 15.21
N THR A 11 18.75 13.59 16.21
CA THR A 11 17.41 13.47 16.78
C THR A 11 16.88 14.87 17.02
N ASP A 12 15.55 15.04 16.92
CA ASP A 12 14.92 16.32 17.23
C ASP A 12 15.28 16.77 18.66
N ARG A 13 15.58 18.07 18.80
CA ARG A 13 15.95 18.72 20.06
C ARG A 13 14.74 19.03 20.96
N ASP A 14 13.52 19.01 20.44
CA ASP A 14 12.33 19.54 21.13
C ASP A 14 11.29 18.50 21.61
N HIS A 15 11.56 17.19 21.57
CA HIS A 15 10.64 16.15 22.07
C HIS A 15 11.20 15.23 23.18
N SER A 16 10.29 14.80 24.06
CA SER A 16 10.49 14.20 25.39
C SER A 16 11.13 12.79 25.43
N SER A 17 11.74 12.34 24.34
CA SER A 17 12.49 11.07 24.30
C SER A 17 13.81 11.26 23.54
N PRO A 18 14.90 11.66 24.21
CA PRO A 18 16.20 11.98 23.59
C PRO A 18 16.98 10.73 23.09
N TYR A 19 16.28 9.64 22.75
CA TYR A 19 16.86 8.34 22.43
C TYR A 19 16.37 7.73 21.11
N VAL A 20 15.50 8.39 20.34
CA VAL A 20 14.99 7.85 19.07
C VAL A 20 15.79 8.42 17.89
N ALA A 21 16.69 7.60 17.32
CA ALA A 21 17.50 7.96 16.16
C ALA A 21 16.63 8.39 14.97
N CYS A 22 17.05 9.43 14.23
CA CYS A 22 16.33 9.96 13.06
C CYS A 22 14.87 10.34 13.36
N SER A 23 14.62 10.79 14.60
CA SER A 23 13.31 11.23 15.09
C SER A 23 12.18 10.21 14.88
N GLY A 24 12.53 8.93 14.70
CA GLY A 24 11.57 7.85 14.40
C GLY A 24 11.17 7.73 12.94
N ASN A 25 11.53 8.70 12.09
CA ASN A 25 11.07 8.81 10.71
C ASN A 25 12.17 8.53 9.68
N GLY A 26 13.19 7.76 10.07
CA GLY A 26 14.27 7.40 9.16
C GLY A 26 15.16 6.28 9.69
N ALA A 27 15.91 5.67 8.77
CA ALA A 27 16.93 4.68 9.09
C ALA A 27 18.27 5.37 9.39
N CYS A 28 18.90 4.97 10.48
CA CYS A 28 20.21 5.44 10.91
C CYS A 28 21.34 4.60 10.27
N PHE A 29 22.24 5.24 9.53
CA PHE A 29 23.42 4.59 8.94
C PHE A 29 24.63 4.57 9.88
N GLN A 30 25.61 3.72 9.57
CA GLN A 30 26.85 3.56 10.36
C GLN A 30 27.71 4.83 10.42
N ASP A 31 27.55 5.74 9.46
CA ASP A 31 28.21 7.05 9.40
C ASP A 31 27.49 8.13 10.23
N GLY A 32 26.37 7.78 10.88
CA GLY A 32 25.55 8.70 11.67
C GLY A 32 24.62 9.59 10.86
N THR A 33 24.42 9.29 9.58
CA THR A 33 23.46 9.99 8.71
C THR A 33 22.09 9.33 8.79
N CYS A 34 21.02 10.13 8.73
CA CYS A 34 19.66 9.64 8.63
C CYS A 34 19.20 9.55 7.17
N MET A 35 18.62 8.40 6.82
CA MET A 35 17.86 8.21 5.59
C MET A 35 16.40 8.26 5.93
N CYS A 36 15.75 9.36 5.57
CA CYS A 36 14.36 9.57 5.92
C CYS A 36 13.46 8.60 5.17
N TYR A 37 12.44 8.12 5.87
CA TYR A 37 11.30 7.48 5.25
C TYR A 37 10.57 8.49 4.38
N ASP A 38 9.81 7.99 3.41
CA ASP A 38 9.12 8.83 2.44
C ASP A 38 8.32 9.94 3.13
N ASN A 39 8.43 11.15 2.56
CA ASN A 39 7.83 12.39 3.04
C ASN A 39 8.42 13.01 4.32
N TYR A 40 9.55 12.49 4.81
CA TYR A 40 10.35 13.17 5.82
C TYR A 40 11.66 13.64 5.21
N GLU A 41 12.14 14.78 5.68
CA GLU A 41 13.36 15.42 5.26
C GLU A 41 14.08 16.06 6.46
N GLY A 42 15.22 16.67 6.18
CA GLY A 42 16.09 17.19 7.23
C GLY A 42 17.08 16.16 7.75
N ALA A 43 18.08 16.66 8.49
CA ALA A 43 19.23 15.86 8.91
C ALA A 43 18.84 14.71 9.87
N ASP A 44 17.76 14.88 10.62
CA ASP A 44 17.20 13.95 11.60
C ASP A 44 15.78 13.49 11.26
N CYS A 45 15.30 13.71 10.03
CA CYS A 45 13.96 13.33 9.59
C CYS A 45 12.82 13.90 10.45
N SER A 46 13.05 15.03 11.11
CA SER A 46 12.02 15.75 11.88
C SER A 46 11.11 16.59 10.97
N ILE A 47 11.57 16.93 9.77
CA ILE A 47 10.84 17.82 8.88
C ILE A 47 9.91 16.95 8.05
N LEU A 48 8.62 17.09 8.29
CA LEU A 48 7.61 16.46 7.47
C LEU A 48 7.45 17.30 6.18
N ASN A 49 7.83 16.75 5.03
CA ASN A 49 7.64 17.41 3.74
C ASN A 49 6.14 17.42 3.40
N ASP A 50 5.51 18.60 3.40
CA ASP A 50 4.05 18.78 3.30
C ASP A 50 3.58 18.99 1.87
N CYS A 51 3.78 17.96 1.03
CA CYS A 51 3.36 17.97 -0.37
C CYS A 51 3.83 19.23 -1.12
N SER A 52 5.07 19.66 -0.85
CA SER A 52 5.66 20.89 -1.37
C SER A 52 4.83 22.16 -1.13
N GLY A 53 3.91 22.16 -0.16
CA GLY A 53 2.93 23.21 0.10
C GLY A 53 1.81 23.33 -0.95
N ARG A 54 1.68 22.34 -1.85
CA ARG A 54 0.82 22.34 -3.06
C ARG A 54 -0.13 21.15 -3.10
N GLY A 55 -0.35 20.52 -1.95
CA GLY A 55 -1.23 19.37 -1.79
C GLY A 55 -1.73 19.28 -0.35
N THR A 56 -2.55 18.27 -0.10
CA THR A 56 -2.92 17.85 1.25
C THR A 56 -2.52 16.41 1.44
N ARG A 57 -1.98 16.08 2.62
CA ARG A 57 -1.72 14.66 2.92
C ARG A 57 -3.02 13.90 3.17
N LYS A 58 -3.10 12.73 2.55
CA LYS A 58 -4.13 11.72 2.79
C LYS A 58 -3.46 10.35 2.77
N CYS A 59 -3.63 9.54 3.81
CA CYS A 59 -2.96 8.24 3.93
C CYS A 59 -1.44 8.28 4.00
N GLY A 60 -0.90 9.41 4.44
CA GLY A 60 0.54 9.67 4.36
C GLY A 60 1.06 9.90 2.94
N PHE A 61 0.20 9.85 1.92
CA PHE A 61 0.52 10.22 0.54
C PHE A 61 0.03 11.64 0.22
N CYS A 62 0.63 12.28 -0.76
CA CYS A 62 0.19 13.59 -1.19
C CYS A 62 -0.97 13.52 -2.19
N VAL A 63 -2.07 14.19 -1.86
CA VAL A 63 -3.14 14.50 -2.81
C VAL A 63 -2.90 15.91 -3.32
N CYS A 64 -2.46 16.01 -4.57
CA CYS A 64 -2.08 17.28 -5.16
C CYS A 64 -3.28 18.17 -5.46
N GLN A 65 -3.10 19.48 -5.24
CA GLN A 65 -4.05 20.48 -5.69
C GLN A 65 -4.14 20.49 -7.22
N GLU A 66 -5.23 21.04 -7.77
CA GLU A 66 -5.39 21.17 -9.22
C GLU A 66 -4.19 21.88 -9.87
N GLY A 67 -3.62 21.29 -10.92
CA GLY A 67 -2.44 21.80 -11.63
C GLY A 67 -1.08 21.29 -11.14
N TYR A 68 -1.03 20.47 -10.08
CA TYR A 68 0.20 19.85 -9.59
C TYR A 68 0.17 18.33 -9.66
N GLN A 69 1.33 17.72 -9.85
CA GLN A 69 1.52 16.27 -9.86
C GLN A 69 2.89 15.90 -9.24
N GLY A 70 3.17 14.60 -9.16
CA GLY A 70 4.35 14.06 -8.47
C GLY A 70 3.98 13.52 -7.09
N ASP A 71 4.84 12.67 -6.52
CA ASP A 71 4.59 12.00 -5.24
C ASP A 71 4.56 12.98 -4.07
N LEU A 72 5.17 14.17 -4.24
CA LEU A 72 5.19 15.27 -3.29
C LEU A 72 4.58 16.55 -3.88
N CYS A 73 3.80 16.46 -4.97
CA CYS A 73 3.21 17.60 -5.68
C CYS A 73 4.23 18.66 -6.14
N GLU A 74 5.46 18.21 -6.42
CA GLU A 74 6.61 19.01 -6.81
C GLU A 74 6.57 19.44 -8.29
N VAL A 75 5.79 18.74 -9.11
CA VAL A 75 5.69 19.00 -10.55
C VAL A 75 4.52 19.94 -10.84
N ASP A 76 4.82 21.13 -11.34
CA ASP A 76 3.83 22.11 -11.79
C ASP A 76 3.43 21.85 -13.24
N VAL A 77 2.27 21.23 -13.46
CA VAL A 77 1.73 20.94 -14.80
C VAL A 77 1.40 22.23 -15.56
N CYS A 78 1.21 23.32 -14.82
CA CYS A 78 0.86 24.64 -15.31
C CYS A 78 2.07 25.58 -15.41
N GLU A 79 3.32 25.09 -15.28
CA GLU A 79 4.53 25.92 -15.29
C GLU A 79 4.59 26.85 -16.51
N ASP A 80 4.42 26.29 -17.72
CA ASP A 80 4.35 27.04 -18.98
C ASP A 80 3.25 28.13 -18.99
N SER A 81 2.14 27.92 -18.26
CA SER A 81 1.02 28.87 -18.21
C SER A 81 1.27 30.08 -17.30
N ARG A 82 2.27 30.00 -16.43
CA ARG A 82 2.66 31.06 -15.49
C ARG A 82 3.86 31.87 -15.96
N VAL A 83 4.47 31.46 -17.07
CA VAL A 83 5.72 32.02 -17.59
C VAL A 83 5.48 33.15 -18.60
N PHE A 84 4.27 33.33 -19.13
CA PHE A 84 4.08 34.17 -20.32
C PHE A 84 3.10 35.33 -20.14
N ASP A 85 3.56 36.38 -19.48
CA ASP A 85 3.17 37.74 -19.88
C ASP A 85 4.18 38.22 -20.93
N SER A 86 3.71 38.43 -22.17
CA SER A 86 4.53 38.99 -23.26
C SER A 86 5.11 40.38 -22.96
N GLN A 87 4.56 41.07 -21.95
CA GLN A 87 4.97 42.41 -21.51
C GLN A 87 5.99 42.38 -20.35
N ASP A 88 6.09 41.29 -19.59
CA ASP A 88 7.02 41.17 -18.44
C ASP A 88 7.56 39.72 -18.27
N PRO A 89 8.43 39.25 -19.18
CA PRO A 89 8.97 37.90 -19.12
C PRO A 89 9.83 37.68 -17.85
N GLY A 90 9.43 36.72 -17.01
CA GLY A 90 10.14 36.31 -15.79
C GLY A 90 9.47 36.74 -14.47
N ASN A 91 8.33 37.42 -14.50
CA ASN A 91 7.58 37.81 -13.31
C ASN A 91 6.36 36.90 -13.06
N TYR A 92 6.59 35.77 -12.40
CA TYR A 92 5.56 34.77 -12.09
C TYR A 92 4.40 35.28 -11.22
N SER A 93 4.58 36.43 -10.53
CA SER A 93 3.54 37.06 -9.70
C SER A 93 2.55 37.91 -10.50
N ALA A 94 2.90 38.26 -11.74
CA ALA A 94 2.07 39.06 -12.65
C ALA A 94 1.30 38.21 -13.68
N SER A 95 1.73 36.97 -13.92
CA SER A 95 1.07 36.08 -14.89
C SER A 95 -0.20 35.45 -14.29
N SER A 96 -1.36 35.75 -14.86
CA SER A 96 -2.58 35.00 -14.59
C SER A 96 -2.48 33.59 -15.18
N VAL A 97 -2.81 32.56 -14.40
CA VAL A 97 -2.88 31.16 -14.87
C VAL A 97 -3.76 31.09 -16.12
N CYS A 98 -3.28 30.41 -17.16
CA CYS A 98 -3.95 30.32 -18.47
C CYS A 98 -4.31 31.68 -19.08
N SER A 99 -3.44 32.70 -18.91
CA SER A 99 -3.65 34.08 -19.38
C SER A 99 -4.96 34.72 -18.92
N GLY A 100 -5.59 34.18 -17.86
CA GLY A 100 -6.90 34.60 -17.36
C GLY A 100 -8.07 34.21 -18.26
N ARG A 101 -7.86 33.29 -19.21
CA ARG A 101 -8.81 32.87 -20.26
C ARG A 101 -8.96 31.36 -20.32
N GLY A 102 -8.93 30.72 -19.16
CA GLY A 102 -9.05 29.28 -19.03
C GLY A 102 -8.81 28.79 -17.60
N ARG A 103 -9.06 27.50 -17.37
CA ARG A 103 -8.82 26.81 -16.09
C ARG A 103 -7.68 25.81 -16.23
N CYS A 104 -6.75 25.79 -15.29
CA CYS A 104 -5.70 24.77 -15.28
C CYS A 104 -6.15 23.50 -14.54
N THR A 105 -5.81 22.34 -15.10
CA THR A 105 -6.14 21.01 -14.55
C THR A 105 -4.88 20.14 -14.45
N THR A 106 -4.87 19.17 -13.54
CA THR A 106 -3.74 18.23 -13.37
C THR A 106 -3.52 17.32 -14.58
N GLN A 107 -4.58 16.99 -15.31
CA GLN A 107 -4.53 16.00 -16.40
C GLN A 107 -4.10 16.59 -17.74
N ALA A 108 -4.44 17.86 -18.01
CA ALA A 108 -4.23 18.47 -19.33
C ALA A 108 -3.50 19.83 -19.29
N GLY A 109 -3.20 20.38 -18.11
CA GLY A 109 -2.79 21.79 -17.98
C GLY A 109 -3.95 22.73 -18.30
N CYS A 110 -3.71 23.80 -19.08
CA CYS A 110 -4.74 24.79 -19.39
C CYS A 110 -5.84 24.26 -20.31
N VAL A 111 -7.09 24.39 -19.85
CA VAL A 111 -8.32 24.25 -20.62
C VAL A 111 -8.84 25.66 -20.89
N CYS A 112 -8.88 26.06 -22.15
CA CYS A 112 -9.17 27.45 -22.54
C CYS A 112 -10.66 27.77 -22.62
N ASP A 113 -11.01 29.03 -22.33
CA ASP A 113 -12.35 29.57 -22.51
C ASP A 113 -12.68 29.72 -24.01
N ALA A 114 -13.97 29.86 -24.34
CA ALA A 114 -14.45 29.98 -25.71
C ALA A 114 -13.67 31.05 -26.52
N GLY A 115 -13.25 30.68 -27.74
CA GLY A 115 -12.48 31.56 -28.61
C GLY A 115 -10.98 31.67 -28.31
N TRP A 116 -10.44 30.96 -27.30
CA TRP A 116 -9.02 30.96 -26.95
C TRP A 116 -8.37 29.57 -27.12
N ALA A 117 -7.08 29.56 -27.43
CA ALA A 117 -6.28 28.37 -27.74
C ALA A 117 -4.82 28.53 -27.29
N GLY A 118 -4.04 27.46 -27.42
CA GLY A 118 -2.61 27.45 -27.10
C GLY A 118 -2.32 27.01 -25.66
N ARG A 119 -1.05 26.73 -25.35
CA ARG A 119 -0.60 26.11 -24.10
C ARG A 119 -0.98 26.86 -22.81
N ASN A 120 -1.23 28.16 -22.93
CA ASN A 120 -1.61 29.06 -21.85
C ASN A 120 -2.83 29.93 -22.23
N CYS A 121 -3.62 29.56 -23.24
CA CYS A 121 -4.80 30.31 -23.69
C CYS A 121 -4.50 31.76 -24.15
N SER A 122 -3.29 32.03 -24.63
CA SER A 122 -2.92 33.34 -25.19
C SER A 122 -3.35 33.51 -26.65
N ASP A 123 -3.60 32.41 -27.36
CA ASP A 123 -3.88 32.45 -28.79
C ASP A 123 -5.39 32.51 -29.03
N VAL A 124 -5.82 33.07 -30.15
CA VAL A 124 -7.22 33.03 -30.58
C VAL A 124 -7.49 31.69 -31.23
N ALA A 125 -8.58 31.03 -30.85
CA ALA A 125 -8.99 29.76 -31.47
C ALA A 125 -9.29 29.98 -32.96
N VAL A 126 -8.72 29.13 -33.82
CA VAL A 126 -8.86 29.18 -35.28
C VAL A 126 -9.75 28.01 -35.72
N CYS A 127 -11.02 28.31 -35.97
CA CYS A 127 -11.95 27.39 -36.63
C CYS A 127 -12.12 27.74 -38.12
N GLU A 128 -12.43 26.75 -38.97
CA GLU A 128 -12.86 26.98 -40.35
C GLU A 128 -14.16 27.81 -40.36
N SER A 129 -14.30 28.75 -41.31
CA SER A 129 -15.35 29.78 -41.35
C SER A 129 -16.79 29.25 -41.39
N THR A 130 -17.00 27.95 -41.58
CA THR A 130 -18.33 27.33 -41.66
C THR A 130 -18.91 26.92 -40.30
N CYS A 131 -18.13 27.04 -39.21
CA CYS A 131 -18.54 26.64 -37.86
C CYS A 131 -19.68 27.51 -37.31
N GLU A 132 -19.46 28.82 -37.29
CA GLU A 132 -20.42 29.80 -36.77
C GLU A 132 -21.64 29.95 -37.71
N GLU A 133 -21.44 29.71 -39.01
CA GLU A 133 -22.51 29.73 -40.02
C GLU A 133 -23.46 28.52 -39.95
N ARG A 134 -23.03 27.41 -39.32
CA ARG A 134 -23.78 26.14 -39.27
C ARG A 134 -24.15 25.73 -37.84
N ASN A 135 -24.52 26.71 -37.03
CA ASN A 135 -25.06 26.51 -35.68
C ASN A 135 -24.04 25.95 -34.67
N GLY A 136 -22.74 26.27 -34.78
CA GLY A 136 -21.71 25.91 -33.82
C GLY A 136 -20.98 27.11 -33.20
N GLN A 137 -20.29 26.90 -32.08
CA GLN A 137 -19.40 27.83 -31.40
C GLN A 137 -17.97 27.27 -31.41
N CYS A 138 -16.96 28.13 -31.58
CA CYS A 138 -15.56 27.71 -31.70
C CYS A 138 -14.83 27.67 -30.34
N PHE A 139 -14.20 26.54 -30.02
CA PHE A 139 -13.41 26.33 -28.80
C PHE A 139 -12.01 25.79 -29.14
N GLY A 140 -10.95 26.40 -28.60
CA GLY A 140 -9.58 25.89 -28.74
C GLY A 140 -9.15 25.03 -27.55
N SER A 141 -8.10 24.22 -27.72
CA SER A 141 -7.48 23.48 -26.61
C SER A 141 -5.94 23.63 -26.63
N ARG A 142 -5.26 22.97 -25.68
CA ARG A 142 -3.79 23.00 -25.54
C ARG A 142 -3.05 22.54 -26.81
N ASP A 143 -3.56 21.52 -27.48
CA ASP A 143 -2.91 20.85 -28.62
C ASP A 143 -3.71 20.97 -29.94
N ASP A 144 -4.90 21.60 -29.91
CA ASP A 144 -5.77 21.79 -31.08
C ASP A 144 -6.17 23.26 -31.24
N PRO A 145 -5.90 23.89 -32.41
CA PRO A 145 -6.25 25.28 -32.67
C PRO A 145 -7.77 25.58 -32.68
N GLY A 146 -8.66 24.59 -32.82
CA GLY A 146 -10.10 24.86 -32.79
C GLY A 146 -11.01 23.66 -33.09
N THR A 147 -11.89 23.32 -32.15
CA THR A 147 -13.01 22.39 -32.27
C THR A 147 -14.34 23.14 -32.27
N CYS A 148 -15.27 22.75 -33.15
CA CYS A 148 -16.64 23.27 -33.17
C CYS A 148 -17.50 22.55 -32.13
N GLU A 149 -18.01 23.29 -31.15
CA GLU A 149 -19.08 22.81 -30.27
C GLU A 149 -20.43 23.18 -30.89
N CYS A 150 -21.25 22.18 -31.18
CA CYS A 150 -22.50 22.36 -31.88
C CYS A 150 -23.63 22.85 -30.97
N GLY A 151 -24.55 23.62 -31.55
CA GLY A 151 -25.74 24.13 -30.88
C GLY A 151 -26.57 23.02 -30.25
N LYS A 152 -27.17 23.33 -29.11
CA LYS A 152 -27.92 22.39 -28.28
C LYS A 152 -29.40 22.74 -28.32
N TYR A 153 -30.26 21.73 -28.16
CA TYR A 153 -31.69 21.96 -27.94
C TYR A 153 -31.89 22.66 -26.60
N ASP A 154 -32.51 23.84 -26.62
CA ASP A 154 -33.04 24.47 -25.41
C ASP A 154 -34.40 23.83 -25.11
N ILE A 155 -34.39 22.75 -24.32
CA ILE A 155 -35.59 21.98 -24.01
C ILE A 155 -36.17 22.53 -22.69
N PRO A 156 -37.30 23.27 -22.73
CA PRO A 156 -37.83 23.90 -21.54
C PRO A 156 -38.24 22.84 -20.51
N ASN A 157 -37.76 22.98 -19.27
CA ASN A 157 -38.04 22.08 -18.16
C ASN A 157 -37.39 20.68 -18.27
N THR A 158 -36.23 20.55 -18.94
CA THR A 158 -35.39 19.35 -18.85
C THR A 158 -33.95 19.70 -18.43
N PRO A 159 -33.24 18.78 -17.75
CA PRO A 159 -31.85 18.97 -17.33
C PRO A 159 -30.83 18.58 -18.41
N HIS A 160 -31.27 18.37 -19.66
CA HIS A 160 -30.46 17.79 -20.72
C HIS A 160 -30.15 18.80 -21.82
N ASP A 161 -28.95 19.37 -21.74
CA ASP A 161 -28.28 20.02 -22.85
C ASP A 161 -27.85 18.94 -23.87
N THR A 162 -28.70 18.67 -24.85
CA THR A 162 -28.36 17.74 -25.94
C THR A 162 -28.05 18.48 -27.22
N VAL A 163 -26.96 18.06 -27.87
CA VAL A 163 -26.51 18.66 -29.13
C VAL A 163 -27.59 18.44 -30.20
N GLU A 164 -28.11 19.54 -30.75
CA GLU A 164 -29.03 19.50 -31.88
C GLU A 164 -28.28 19.06 -33.15
N TRP A 165 -26.97 19.32 -33.20
CA TRP A 165 -26.11 19.05 -34.34
C TRP A 165 -24.82 18.31 -33.92
N THR A 166 -24.27 17.46 -34.79
CA THR A 166 -23.02 16.73 -34.55
C THR A 166 -22.11 16.72 -35.79
N GLY A 167 -20.90 16.17 -35.62
CA GLY A 167 -19.82 16.12 -36.60
C GLY A 167 -18.90 17.34 -36.53
N ARG A 168 -17.75 17.26 -37.21
CA ARG A 168 -16.67 18.28 -37.20
C ARG A 168 -17.15 19.70 -37.54
N TYR A 169 -18.27 19.82 -38.26
CA TYR A 169 -18.82 21.08 -38.75
C TYR A 169 -20.29 21.29 -38.37
N CYS A 170 -20.81 20.54 -37.38
CA CYS A 170 -22.21 20.66 -36.94
C CYS A 170 -23.24 20.47 -38.06
N THR A 171 -22.97 19.53 -38.97
CA THR A 171 -23.78 19.32 -40.19
C THR A 171 -24.84 18.23 -40.05
N PHE A 172 -24.77 17.41 -39.01
CA PHE A 172 -25.67 16.28 -38.83
C PHE A 172 -26.64 16.56 -37.69
N ARG A 173 -27.93 16.72 -38.00
CA ARG A 173 -28.95 16.93 -36.98
C ARG A 173 -29.17 15.64 -36.18
N GLN A 174 -29.42 15.75 -34.88
CA GLN A 174 -29.67 14.62 -33.98
C GLN A 174 -31.03 14.76 -33.30
N CYS A 175 -31.60 13.65 -32.87
CA CYS A 175 -32.81 13.70 -32.05
C CYS A 175 -32.53 14.23 -30.63
N PRO A 176 -33.52 14.87 -29.97
CA PRO A 176 -33.43 15.26 -28.57
C PRO A 176 -33.03 14.09 -27.66
N GLY A 177 -32.21 14.36 -26.64
CA GLY A 177 -31.77 13.33 -25.69
C GLY A 177 -30.65 12.39 -26.20
N TYR A 178 -30.09 12.61 -27.40
CA TYR A 178 -29.00 11.80 -27.96
C TYR A 178 -27.69 11.90 -27.15
N ARG A 179 -27.18 10.79 -26.63
CA ARG A 179 -25.82 10.68 -26.07
C ARG A 179 -24.94 9.77 -26.94
N GLY A 180 -23.87 10.33 -27.49
CA GLY A 180 -22.81 9.56 -28.13
C GLY A 180 -22.12 8.63 -27.13
N ILE A 181 -21.84 7.38 -27.52
CA ILE A 181 -21.29 6.36 -26.62
C ILE A 181 -19.88 5.98 -27.08
N SER A 182 -18.93 6.00 -26.15
CA SER A 182 -17.65 5.29 -26.27
C SER A 182 -17.84 3.80 -25.99
N SER A 183 -17.53 2.97 -27.00
CA SER A 183 -17.39 1.50 -26.95
C SER A 183 -18.62 0.65 -26.57
N GLY A 184 -19.42 0.28 -27.60
CA GLY A 184 -20.19 -0.98 -27.63
C GLY A 184 -21.69 -0.92 -27.29
N GLY A 185 -22.22 0.21 -26.85
CA GLY A 185 -23.66 0.41 -26.58
C GLY A 185 -24.41 1.11 -27.72
N ALA A 186 -25.71 0.88 -27.84
CA ALA A 186 -26.59 1.66 -28.72
C ALA A 186 -26.83 3.06 -28.13
N PRO A 187 -26.75 4.15 -28.92
CA PRO A 187 -26.91 5.52 -28.42
C PRO A 187 -28.25 5.68 -27.68
N ILE A 188 -28.21 6.36 -26.53
CA ILE A 188 -29.43 6.70 -25.79
C ILE A 188 -30.07 7.87 -26.53
N VAL A 189 -31.29 7.70 -27.05
CA VAL A 189 -32.04 8.71 -27.81
C VAL A 189 -33.42 8.90 -27.16
N CYS A 190 -33.97 10.11 -27.15
CA CYS A 190 -35.27 10.42 -26.54
C CYS A 190 -35.35 9.98 -25.07
N SER A 191 -34.26 10.24 -24.32
CA SER A 191 -34.08 9.86 -22.92
C SER A 191 -34.26 8.35 -22.64
N GLY A 192 -34.18 7.51 -23.68
CA GLY A 192 -34.45 6.07 -23.59
C GLY A 192 -35.92 5.71 -23.33
N LYS A 193 -36.83 6.68 -23.41
CA LYS A 193 -38.28 6.54 -23.15
C LYS A 193 -39.13 6.83 -24.39
N GLY A 194 -38.51 6.85 -25.57
CA GLY A 194 -39.18 7.12 -26.83
C GLY A 194 -38.39 6.61 -28.03
N LEU A 195 -39.02 6.69 -29.21
CA LEU A 195 -38.38 6.43 -30.49
C LEU A 195 -38.15 7.76 -31.22
N CYS A 196 -36.95 7.90 -31.77
CA CYS A 196 -36.58 9.03 -32.63
C CYS A 196 -37.13 8.81 -34.04
N ASP A 197 -37.88 9.79 -34.54
CA ASP A 197 -38.16 9.91 -35.97
C ASP A 197 -36.97 10.61 -36.62
N GLU A 198 -36.16 9.86 -37.37
CA GLU A 198 -34.95 10.39 -38.04
C GLU A 198 -35.26 11.38 -39.18
N GLY A 199 -36.48 11.39 -39.71
CA GLY A 199 -36.88 12.32 -40.77
C GLY A 199 -37.28 13.69 -40.23
N LEU A 200 -37.89 13.73 -39.04
CA LEU A 200 -38.33 14.95 -38.38
C LEU A 200 -37.40 15.40 -37.24
N TYR A 201 -36.50 14.53 -36.81
CA TYR A 201 -35.64 14.68 -35.63
C TYR A 201 -36.44 15.03 -34.37
N GLN A 202 -37.53 14.29 -34.15
CA GLN A 202 -38.45 14.45 -33.04
C GLN A 202 -38.70 13.12 -32.33
N CYS A 203 -39.00 13.18 -31.05
CA CYS A 203 -39.24 11.99 -30.23
C CYS A 203 -40.73 11.63 -30.14
N SER A 204 -41.03 10.35 -30.32
CA SER A 204 -42.33 9.73 -30.02
C SER A 204 -42.22 8.96 -28.70
N CYS A 205 -43.03 9.30 -27.70
CA CYS A 205 -42.82 8.89 -26.32
C CYS A 205 -43.68 7.69 -25.89
N PHE A 206 -43.12 6.77 -25.09
CA PHE A 206 -43.76 5.53 -24.62
C PHE A 206 -43.39 5.21 -23.15
N ASN A 207 -44.24 4.46 -22.43
CA ASN A 207 -43.98 3.92 -21.10
C ASN A 207 -43.40 2.50 -21.15
N VAL A 208 -43.21 1.91 -19.96
CA VAL A 208 -42.73 0.53 -19.79
C VAL A 208 -43.68 -0.53 -20.38
N GLN A 209 -44.93 -0.18 -20.71
CA GLN A 209 -45.90 -1.02 -21.41
C GLN A 209 -45.98 -0.74 -22.93
N GLY A 210 -45.20 0.22 -23.46
CA GLY A 210 -45.20 0.59 -24.88
C GLY A 210 -46.32 1.53 -25.32
N GLU A 211 -47.09 2.09 -24.39
CA GLU A 211 -48.16 3.07 -24.62
C GLU A 211 -47.67 4.46 -24.22
N GLY A 212 -48.23 5.60 -24.67
CA GLY A 212 -47.58 6.93 -24.59
C GLY A 212 -47.97 7.88 -23.44
N PRO A 213 -47.42 7.75 -22.21
CA PRO A 213 -47.67 8.70 -21.13
C PRO A 213 -46.44 9.54 -20.72
N TYR A 214 -45.24 9.25 -21.26
CA TYR A 214 -44.16 10.23 -21.22
C TYR A 214 -44.46 11.31 -22.26
N THR A 215 -44.21 12.58 -21.95
CA THR A 215 -44.46 13.72 -22.83
C THR A 215 -43.22 14.61 -22.93
N GLY A 216 -43.29 15.73 -23.65
CA GLY A 216 -42.16 16.62 -23.88
C GLY A 216 -41.33 16.27 -25.13
N ALA A 217 -40.47 17.20 -25.56
CA ALA A 217 -39.75 17.09 -26.83
C ALA A 217 -38.69 15.97 -26.86
N ASP A 218 -38.21 15.54 -25.70
CA ASP A 218 -37.24 14.44 -25.50
C ASP A 218 -37.81 13.24 -24.73
N CYS A 219 -39.13 13.20 -24.51
CA CYS A 219 -39.80 12.18 -23.69
C CYS A 219 -39.37 12.12 -22.22
N GLY A 220 -38.86 13.23 -21.66
CA GLY A 220 -38.47 13.35 -20.26
C GLY A 220 -39.59 13.69 -19.27
N ILE A 221 -40.83 13.95 -19.70
CA ILE A 221 -41.93 14.32 -18.79
C ILE A 221 -42.74 13.07 -18.41
N PRO A 222 -42.65 12.53 -17.19
CA PRO A 222 -43.44 11.36 -16.80
C PRO A 222 -44.90 11.72 -16.49
N PRO A 223 -45.81 10.72 -16.52
CA PRO A 223 -47.20 10.92 -16.14
C PRO A 223 -47.43 11.08 -14.63
N LEU A 224 -46.56 10.48 -13.80
CA LEU A 224 -46.62 10.45 -12.33
C LEU A 224 -45.19 10.38 -11.76
N TYR A 225 -44.97 10.99 -10.60
CA TYR A 225 -43.70 10.92 -9.88
C TYR A 225 -43.69 9.69 -8.96
N ARG A 226 -42.51 9.11 -8.70
CA ARG A 226 -42.36 8.02 -7.72
C ARG A 226 -40.95 7.99 -7.17
N ILE A 227 -40.80 7.65 -5.89
CA ILE A 227 -39.50 7.28 -5.30
C ILE A 227 -39.25 5.79 -5.57
N THR A 228 -38.16 5.46 -6.27
CA THR A 228 -37.75 4.08 -6.54
C THR A 228 -36.75 3.57 -5.52
N THR A 229 -35.78 4.40 -5.14
CA THR A 229 -34.76 4.05 -4.14
C THR A 229 -34.21 5.31 -3.48
N ILE A 230 -33.57 5.12 -2.33
CA ILE A 230 -32.80 6.16 -1.65
C ILE A 230 -31.39 5.66 -1.36
N THR A 231 -30.42 6.57 -1.27
CA THR A 231 -29.04 6.25 -0.90
C THR A 231 -28.41 7.42 -0.14
N PRO A 232 -27.86 7.22 1.08
CA PRO A 232 -27.86 5.98 1.85
C PRO A 232 -29.27 5.62 2.39
N LYS A 233 -29.47 4.36 2.79
CA LYS A 233 -30.76 3.87 3.35
C LYS A 233 -30.87 4.03 4.87
N VAL A 234 -29.81 4.47 5.52
CA VAL A 234 -29.69 4.53 6.97
C VAL A 234 -28.98 5.81 7.39
N GLY A 235 -29.20 6.28 8.62
CA GLY A 235 -28.48 7.43 9.19
C GLY A 235 -28.63 7.54 10.71
N PRO A 236 -27.77 8.36 11.36
CA PRO A 236 -27.76 8.50 12.80
C PRO A 236 -28.96 9.32 13.34
N LEU A 237 -29.28 9.16 14.62
CA LEU A 237 -30.36 9.89 15.33
C LEU A 237 -30.18 11.41 15.28
N GLU A 238 -28.94 11.89 15.24
CA GLU A 238 -28.58 13.30 15.17
C GLU A 238 -29.04 13.96 13.84
N GLY A 239 -29.40 13.17 12.83
CA GLY A 239 -29.80 13.66 11.52
C GLY A 239 -28.61 14.17 10.70
N GLY A 240 -28.89 15.03 9.72
CA GLY A 240 -27.87 15.64 8.86
C GLY A 240 -27.31 14.71 7.78
N THR A 241 -27.90 13.52 7.56
CA THR A 241 -27.51 12.65 6.46
C THR A 241 -28.04 13.21 5.15
N LEU A 242 -27.16 13.41 4.17
CA LEU A 242 -27.56 13.79 2.82
C LEU A 242 -28.00 12.54 2.05
N VAL A 243 -29.29 12.43 1.79
CA VAL A 243 -29.93 11.30 1.11
C VAL A 243 -30.25 11.68 -0.31
N SER A 244 -29.70 10.93 -1.27
CA SER A 244 -30.11 10.95 -2.66
C SER A 244 -31.39 10.14 -2.80
N VAL A 245 -32.47 10.81 -3.20
CA VAL A 245 -33.77 10.22 -3.49
C VAL A 245 -33.90 10.10 -5.00
N VAL A 246 -34.04 8.87 -5.48
CA VAL A 246 -34.02 8.55 -6.92
C VAL A 246 -35.38 8.03 -7.35
N GLY A 247 -35.79 8.41 -8.55
CA GLY A 247 -37.02 7.96 -9.16
C GLY A 247 -37.48 8.85 -10.32
N PRO A 248 -38.36 8.34 -11.19
CA PRO A 248 -38.72 9.00 -12.43
C PRO A 248 -39.35 10.38 -12.20
N GLY A 249 -38.81 11.40 -12.86
CA GLY A 249 -39.29 12.79 -12.87
C GLY A 249 -39.01 13.59 -11.62
N LEU A 250 -38.30 13.04 -10.63
CA LEU A 250 -38.08 13.72 -9.36
C LEU A 250 -37.30 15.02 -9.52
N GLU A 251 -36.36 15.12 -10.46
CA GLU A 251 -35.58 16.35 -10.70
C GLU A 251 -36.45 17.54 -11.12
N ARG A 252 -37.66 17.27 -11.63
CA ARG A 252 -38.61 18.29 -12.12
C ARG A 252 -39.48 18.87 -11.01
N LEU A 253 -39.47 18.26 -9.82
CA LEU A 253 -40.21 18.75 -8.66
C LEU A 253 -39.58 20.00 -8.03
N LEU A 254 -38.31 20.27 -8.34
CA LEU A 254 -37.60 21.48 -7.91
C LEU A 254 -37.47 22.47 -9.07
N PRO A 255 -37.98 23.71 -8.93
CA PRO A 255 -37.96 24.66 -10.03
C PRO A 255 -36.61 25.38 -10.14
N VAL A 256 -36.22 25.74 -11.37
CA VAL A 256 -35.17 26.73 -11.64
C VAL A 256 -35.63 28.15 -11.27
N VAL A 257 -36.95 28.38 -11.13
CA VAL A 257 -37.57 29.66 -10.72
C VAL A 257 -38.80 29.44 -9.82
N ALA A 258 -38.81 30.05 -8.63
CA ALA A 258 -39.85 29.95 -7.57
C ALA A 258 -41.32 29.96 -8.07
N PRO A 259 -42.28 29.25 -7.41
CA PRO A 259 -42.33 29.03 -5.95
C PRO A 259 -42.67 27.60 -5.46
N LYS A 260 -42.41 26.53 -6.22
CA LYS A 260 -42.65 25.16 -5.72
C LYS A 260 -41.45 24.66 -4.90
N ILE A 261 -41.50 24.77 -3.58
CA ILE A 261 -40.51 24.13 -2.68
C ILE A 261 -41.05 22.77 -2.26
N VAL A 262 -40.30 21.72 -2.54
CA VAL A 262 -40.64 20.35 -2.13
C VAL A 262 -39.82 19.96 -0.91
N PHE A 263 -40.46 19.29 0.04
CA PHE A 263 -39.85 18.84 1.29
C PHE A 263 -39.80 17.32 1.35
N CYS A 264 -38.68 16.79 1.82
CA CYS A 264 -38.56 15.36 2.07
C CYS A 264 -39.03 15.07 3.49
N ASP A 265 -39.97 14.15 3.60
CA ASP A 265 -40.51 13.70 4.89
C ASP A 265 -39.95 12.31 5.20
N PHE A 266 -39.29 12.22 6.34
CA PHE A 266 -38.71 11.00 6.91
C PHE A 266 -39.53 10.53 8.12
N GLY A 267 -40.85 10.76 8.13
CA GLY A 267 -41.74 10.34 9.20
C GLY A 267 -41.61 11.19 10.47
N THR A 268 -41.28 12.48 10.33
CA THR A 268 -41.12 13.40 11.48
C THR A 268 -41.81 14.75 11.22
N ASP A 269 -42.08 15.50 12.28
CA ASP A 269 -42.64 16.85 12.16
C ASP A 269 -41.66 17.86 11.55
N ILE A 270 -40.35 17.58 11.58
CA ILE A 270 -39.31 18.44 11.02
C ILE A 270 -39.02 18.01 9.58
N ARG A 271 -39.04 18.97 8.65
CA ARG A 271 -38.84 18.70 7.23
C ARG A 271 -37.82 19.68 6.65
N TYR A 272 -36.92 19.15 5.82
CA TYR A 272 -35.94 19.95 5.10
C TYR A 272 -36.32 20.07 3.63
N PRO A 273 -36.07 21.23 3.01
CA PRO A 273 -36.32 21.39 1.59
C PRO A 273 -35.40 20.47 0.80
N ALA A 274 -35.95 19.82 -0.22
CA ALA A 274 -35.17 19.10 -1.21
C ALA A 274 -34.35 20.11 -2.04
N VAL A 275 -33.13 19.71 -2.42
CA VAL A 275 -32.26 20.48 -3.32
C VAL A 275 -31.99 19.72 -4.61
N VAL A 276 -31.68 20.46 -5.68
CA VAL A 276 -31.48 19.89 -7.01
C VAL A 276 -30.27 18.97 -6.97
N SER A 277 -30.45 17.73 -7.42
CA SER A 277 -29.36 16.78 -7.58
C SER A 277 -28.63 17.04 -8.90
N PRO A 278 -27.30 16.84 -8.97
CA PRO A 278 -26.57 16.89 -10.24
C PRO A 278 -26.90 15.71 -11.18
N PHE A 279 -27.64 14.70 -10.71
CA PHE A 279 -28.02 13.54 -11.50
C PHE A 279 -29.51 13.60 -11.91
N PRO A 280 -29.87 13.15 -13.13
CA PRO A 280 -31.27 13.10 -13.57
C PRO A 280 -32.08 12.14 -12.69
N ASP A 281 -33.40 12.30 -12.66
CA ASP A 281 -34.33 11.49 -11.87
C ASP A 281 -33.98 11.44 -10.37
N SER A 282 -33.39 12.51 -9.81
CA SER A 282 -33.00 12.51 -8.39
C SER A 282 -33.06 13.86 -7.68
N LEU A 283 -33.20 13.79 -6.36
CA LEU A 283 -33.27 14.92 -5.42
C LEU A 283 -32.33 14.65 -4.25
N LEU A 284 -31.80 15.71 -3.64
CA LEU A 284 -30.99 15.61 -2.43
C LEU A 284 -31.80 16.13 -1.23
N CYS A 285 -31.86 15.33 -0.17
CA CYS A 285 -32.62 15.61 1.04
C CYS A 285 -31.70 15.51 2.25
N THR A 286 -31.84 16.39 3.24
CA THR A 286 -31.14 16.24 4.52
C THR A 286 -32.07 15.64 5.57
N THR A 287 -31.62 14.62 6.30
CA THR A 287 -32.44 13.98 7.33
C THR A 287 -32.59 14.85 8.58
N PRO A 288 -33.79 14.91 9.20
CA PRO A 288 -33.98 15.57 10.49
C PRO A 288 -33.41 14.78 11.68
N PRO A 289 -33.11 15.46 12.79
CA PRO A 289 -32.79 14.78 14.05
C PRO A 289 -34.05 14.11 14.63
N VAL A 290 -33.89 12.93 15.23
CA VAL A 290 -34.93 12.16 15.89
C VAL A 290 -34.47 11.65 17.26
N SER A 291 -35.40 11.38 18.17
CA SER A 291 -35.07 10.91 19.53
C SER A 291 -35.03 9.40 19.69
N GLN A 292 -35.47 8.62 18.69
CA GLN A 292 -35.59 7.16 18.77
C GLN A 292 -35.16 6.50 17.47
N ALA A 293 -34.51 5.34 17.60
CA ALA A 293 -34.10 4.51 16.47
C ALA A 293 -35.30 3.79 15.86
N THR A 294 -35.24 3.53 14.55
CA THR A 294 -36.34 2.94 13.78
C THR A 294 -35.86 1.74 12.95
N PRO A 295 -35.57 0.58 13.56
CA PRO A 295 -34.99 -0.58 12.85
C PRO A 295 -35.86 -1.13 11.70
N GLU A 296 -37.18 -0.94 11.76
CA GLU A 296 -38.11 -1.32 10.69
C GLU A 296 -38.13 -0.33 9.51
N GLY A 297 -37.47 0.81 9.67
CA GLY A 297 -37.43 1.91 8.71
C GLY A 297 -38.70 2.76 8.72
N VAL A 298 -38.54 4.04 8.35
CA VAL A 298 -39.63 4.99 8.12
C VAL A 298 -39.82 5.22 6.62
N PRO A 299 -41.06 5.28 6.12
CA PRO A 299 -41.30 5.55 4.70
C PRO A 299 -40.84 6.96 4.34
N VAL A 300 -40.06 7.09 3.27
CA VAL A 300 -39.64 8.40 2.75
C VAL A 300 -40.67 8.89 1.75
N THR A 301 -41.21 10.10 1.97
CA THR A 301 -42.20 10.70 1.07
C THR A 301 -41.85 12.14 0.72
N LEU A 302 -42.52 12.71 -0.28
CA LEU A 302 -42.36 14.11 -0.69
C LEU A 302 -43.64 14.88 -0.38
N THR A 303 -43.47 16.06 0.21
CA THR A 303 -44.57 16.89 0.70
C THR A 303 -44.42 18.34 0.26
N ASP A 304 -45.53 19.07 0.25
CA ASP A 304 -45.56 20.50 -0.01
C ASP A 304 -45.13 21.32 1.23
N VAL A 305 -45.17 22.65 1.10
CA VAL A 305 -44.85 23.60 2.19
C VAL A 305 -45.78 23.48 3.41
N ASN A 306 -46.97 22.86 3.26
CA ASN A 306 -47.95 22.65 4.31
C ASN A 306 -47.87 21.23 4.90
N GLY A 307 -46.94 20.42 4.39
CA GLY A 307 -46.73 19.05 4.80
C GLY A 307 -47.73 18.03 4.23
N LEU A 308 -48.52 18.42 3.23
CA LEU A 308 -49.42 17.52 2.52
C LEU A 308 -48.62 16.69 1.49
N PRO A 309 -48.93 15.39 1.31
CA PRO A 309 -48.32 14.59 0.25
C PRO A 309 -48.56 15.23 -1.12
N ILE A 310 -47.54 15.23 -1.98
CA ILE A 310 -47.70 15.69 -3.35
C ILE A 310 -48.64 14.71 -4.08
N GLU A 311 -49.83 15.17 -4.47
CA GLU A 311 -50.94 14.33 -5.00
C GLU A 311 -50.59 13.49 -6.25
N GLU A 312 -49.49 13.81 -6.93
CA GLU A 312 -48.99 13.15 -8.15
C GLU A 312 -47.94 12.05 -7.87
N LEU A 313 -47.61 11.77 -6.59
CA LEU A 313 -46.63 10.77 -6.18
C LEU A 313 -47.30 9.39 -5.94
N HIS A 314 -46.98 8.39 -6.76
CA HIS A 314 -47.37 6.99 -6.49
C HIS A 314 -46.54 6.40 -5.33
N GLU A 315 -47.18 5.56 -4.49
CA GLU A 315 -46.60 4.90 -3.28
C GLU A 315 -45.08 4.76 -3.31
N SER A 316 -44.42 5.33 -2.29
CA SER A 316 -42.99 5.18 -2.03
C SER A 316 -42.71 3.79 -1.47
N LEU A 317 -41.76 3.09 -2.08
CA LEU A 317 -41.25 1.80 -1.60
C LEU A 317 -39.94 1.95 -0.82
N ALA A 318 -39.44 3.19 -0.66
CA ALA A 318 -38.17 3.45 0.00
C ALA A 318 -38.39 3.73 1.49
N THR A 319 -37.70 2.96 2.33
CA THR A 319 -37.64 3.15 3.77
C THR A 319 -36.25 3.59 4.21
N PHE A 320 -36.21 4.44 5.22
CA PHE A 320 -34.98 4.96 5.82
C PHE A 320 -34.87 4.50 7.28
N GLU A 321 -33.72 4.00 7.71
CA GLU A 321 -33.50 3.53 9.08
C GLU A 321 -32.72 4.57 9.90
N TYR A 322 -33.29 5.05 11.00
CA TYR A 322 -32.53 5.80 12.00
C TYR A 322 -31.88 4.86 13.02
N PHE A 323 -30.57 4.99 13.24
CA PHE A 323 -29.81 4.21 14.23
C PHE A 323 -29.09 5.11 15.24
N ALA A 324 -28.86 4.60 16.45
CA ALA A 324 -28.00 5.29 17.42
C ALA A 324 -26.52 5.11 17.03
N GLN A 325 -25.71 6.18 17.14
CA GLN A 325 -24.32 6.17 16.68
C GLN A 325 -23.54 4.93 17.16
N PRO A 326 -22.98 4.12 16.24
CA PRO A 326 -22.28 2.90 16.61
C PRO A 326 -21.07 3.21 17.46
N ARG A 327 -20.79 2.32 18.41
CA ARG A 327 -19.53 2.33 19.17
C ARG A 327 -18.72 1.10 18.80
N ILE A 328 -17.45 1.31 18.49
CA ILE A 328 -16.49 0.22 18.25
C ILE A 328 -16.10 -0.37 19.60
N VAL A 329 -16.40 -1.64 19.79
CA VAL A 329 -16.10 -2.40 21.00
C VAL A 329 -14.72 -3.05 20.90
N ARG A 330 -14.36 -3.58 19.72
CA ARG A 330 -13.08 -4.26 19.51
C ARG A 330 -12.72 -4.36 18.03
N LEU A 331 -11.42 -4.27 17.74
CA LEU A 331 -10.81 -4.67 16.47
C LEU A 331 -10.13 -6.05 16.61
N THR A 332 -10.37 -6.95 15.64
CA THR A 332 -9.73 -8.27 15.59
C THR A 332 -9.25 -8.61 14.16
N PRO A 333 -7.94 -8.76 13.91
CA PRO A 333 -6.85 -8.42 14.83
C PRO A 333 -6.82 -6.91 15.14
N SER A 334 -6.19 -6.51 16.23
CA SER A 334 -5.95 -5.09 16.58
C SER A 334 -4.68 -4.52 15.95
N TYR A 335 -4.00 -5.31 15.13
CA TYR A 335 -2.73 -4.97 14.51
C TYR A 335 -2.59 -5.65 13.15
N GLY A 336 -1.75 -5.10 12.29
CA GLY A 336 -1.51 -5.62 10.95
C GLY A 336 -0.23 -5.05 10.34
N PRO A 337 0.27 -5.65 9.26
CA PRO A 337 1.47 -5.18 8.59
C PRO A 337 1.18 -3.99 7.68
N LEU A 338 2.16 -3.11 7.50
CA LEU A 338 2.12 -2.08 6.47
C LEU A 338 2.10 -2.75 5.09
N ARG A 339 1.13 -2.37 4.25
CA ARG A 339 0.94 -2.94 2.92
C ARG A 339 1.96 -2.34 1.94
N PRO A 340 2.65 -3.13 1.10
CA PRO A 340 3.58 -2.60 0.11
C PRO A 340 2.90 -1.68 -0.92
N VAL A 341 3.62 -0.62 -1.28
CA VAL A 341 3.30 0.28 -2.39
C VAL A 341 3.72 -0.41 -3.70
N GLY A 342 2.82 -0.48 -4.69
CA GLY A 342 3.11 -1.11 -5.98
C GLY A 342 1.85 -1.53 -6.74
N GLY A 343 1.88 -1.62 -8.06
CA GLY A 343 0.72 -1.98 -8.87
C GLY A 343 0.24 -3.44 -8.67
N PRO A 344 -0.89 -3.84 -9.27
CA PRO A 344 -1.44 -5.20 -9.16
C PRO A 344 -0.49 -6.34 -9.59
N ASN A 345 0.57 -6.05 -10.35
CA ASN A 345 1.26 -7.08 -11.14
C ASN A 345 2.77 -7.26 -10.94
N GLU A 346 3.53 -6.41 -10.23
CA GLU A 346 5.00 -6.53 -10.31
C GLU A 346 5.70 -7.36 -9.22
N LEU A 347 5.10 -7.61 -8.05
CA LEU A 347 5.79 -8.33 -6.95
C LEU A 347 4.96 -9.40 -6.21
N ARG A 348 3.69 -9.61 -6.59
CA ARG A 348 2.62 -10.11 -5.69
C ARG A 348 2.31 -11.62 -5.71
N GLY A 349 3.29 -12.50 -5.88
CA GLY A 349 3.03 -13.96 -5.89
C GLY A 349 1.79 -14.35 -6.74
N PRO A 350 1.13 -15.49 -6.49
CA PRO A 350 -0.23 -15.75 -6.99
C PRO A 350 -1.31 -15.05 -6.14
N SER A 351 -2.42 -14.62 -6.76
CA SER A 351 -3.56 -13.94 -6.11
C SER A 351 -4.19 -14.72 -4.95
N SER A 352 -4.02 -16.04 -4.92
CA SER A 352 -4.45 -16.91 -3.81
C SER A 352 -3.60 -16.78 -2.55
N THR A 353 -2.42 -16.17 -2.61
CA THR A 353 -1.48 -16.05 -1.47
C THR A 353 -1.45 -14.67 -0.83
N ASN A 354 -2.18 -13.68 -1.37
CA ASN A 354 -2.13 -12.28 -0.94
C ASN A 354 -3.54 -11.73 -0.66
N GLN A 355 -4.05 -11.93 0.56
CA GLN A 355 -5.37 -11.40 0.98
C GLN A 355 -5.22 -10.02 1.62
N PRO A 356 -6.11 -9.01 1.36
CA PRO A 356 -6.19 -7.74 2.09
C PRO A 356 -6.03 -7.92 3.61
N ASN A 357 -5.36 -6.98 4.27
CA ASN A 357 -5.33 -6.94 5.72
C ASN A 357 -6.74 -6.59 6.15
N THR A 358 -7.49 -7.59 6.56
CA THR A 358 -8.88 -7.43 6.96
C THR A 358 -8.95 -7.33 8.47
N VAL A 359 -9.73 -6.36 8.93
CA VAL A 359 -9.98 -6.12 10.33
C VAL A 359 -11.45 -6.39 10.58
N THR A 360 -11.72 -7.31 11.50
CA THR A 360 -13.08 -7.53 12.00
C THR A 360 -13.36 -6.49 13.07
N VAL A 361 -14.31 -5.59 12.78
CA VAL A 361 -14.79 -4.55 13.69
C VAL A 361 -16.03 -5.09 14.39
N THR A 362 -15.93 -5.28 15.69
CA THR A 362 -17.08 -5.61 16.55
C THR A 362 -17.57 -4.34 17.22
N GLY A 363 -18.88 -4.07 17.12
CA GLY A 363 -19.51 -2.86 17.62
C GLY A 363 -20.85 -3.10 18.33
N THR A 364 -21.52 -2.02 18.72
CA THR A 364 -22.82 -2.08 19.42
C THR A 364 -24.00 -2.37 18.52
N TYR A 365 -24.05 -1.73 17.34
CA TYR A 365 -25.12 -1.93 16.36
C TYR A 365 -24.69 -1.44 14.98
N PHE A 366 -24.78 -2.31 13.98
CA PHE A 366 -24.53 -2.02 12.57
C PHE A 366 -25.80 -2.34 11.76
N PRO A 367 -26.54 -1.33 11.28
CA PRO A 367 -27.79 -1.55 10.53
C PRO A 367 -27.59 -2.39 9.24
N PRO A 368 -28.52 -3.30 8.90
CA PRO A 368 -28.33 -4.27 7.80
C PRO A 368 -28.28 -3.66 6.39
N ASN A 369 -28.90 -2.49 6.19
CA ASN A 369 -29.00 -1.83 4.87
C ASN A 369 -28.00 -0.66 4.70
N GLY A 370 -26.94 -0.64 5.49
CA GLY A 370 -25.93 0.42 5.44
C GLY A 370 -25.04 0.42 4.20
N ASP A 371 -24.60 1.62 3.78
CA ASP A 371 -23.47 1.81 2.86
C ASP A 371 -22.19 1.91 3.70
N TYR A 372 -21.61 0.75 4.00
CA TYR A 372 -20.49 0.66 4.93
C TYR A 372 -19.17 1.06 4.31
N ARG A 373 -18.44 1.90 5.03
CA ARG A 373 -17.03 2.21 4.75
C ARG A 373 -16.26 2.29 6.05
N CYS A 374 -14.98 1.96 5.97
CA CYS A 374 -14.07 2.07 7.09
C CYS A 374 -12.97 3.06 6.75
N SER A 375 -12.69 3.96 7.69
CA SER A 375 -11.54 4.84 7.63
C SER A 375 -10.47 4.36 8.58
N PHE A 376 -9.23 4.37 8.12
CA PHE A 376 -8.03 4.13 8.92
C PHE A 376 -7.31 5.48 9.03
N GLY A 377 -7.59 6.25 10.08
CA GLY A 377 -7.16 7.63 10.21
C GLY A 377 -7.88 8.49 9.17
N ASP A 378 -7.11 9.13 8.30
CA ASP A 378 -7.59 9.92 7.16
C ASP A 378 -7.82 9.08 5.88
N CYS A 379 -7.61 7.76 5.97
CA CYS A 379 -7.77 6.82 4.86
C CYS A 379 -9.10 6.14 4.80
N GLU A 380 -9.99 6.65 3.97
CA GLU A 380 -11.21 5.94 3.61
C GLU A 380 -10.91 4.80 2.62
N GLY A 381 -11.25 3.56 3.00
CA GLY A 381 -11.25 2.42 2.10
C GLY A 381 -12.46 2.45 1.15
N PRO A 382 -12.34 1.89 -0.08
CA PRO A 382 -13.48 1.84 -1.00
C PRO A 382 -14.61 0.98 -0.43
N ALA A 383 -15.88 1.34 -0.71
CA ALA A 383 -17.06 0.61 -0.22
C ALA A 383 -17.04 -0.88 -0.58
N SER A 384 -16.52 -1.24 -1.76
CA SER A 384 -16.36 -2.64 -2.21
C SER A 384 -15.41 -3.49 -1.35
N SER A 385 -14.66 -2.85 -0.45
CA SER A 385 -13.69 -3.48 0.43
C SER A 385 -14.17 -3.62 1.88
N THR A 386 -15.44 -3.29 2.15
CA THR A 386 -16.10 -3.46 3.44
C THR A 386 -17.26 -4.43 3.32
N THR A 387 -17.33 -5.43 4.20
CA THR A 387 -18.41 -6.42 4.23
C THR A 387 -19.11 -6.39 5.57
N TRP A 388 -20.39 -6.03 5.56
CA TRP A 388 -21.28 -6.22 6.69
C TRP A 388 -21.54 -7.73 6.89
N VAL A 389 -21.40 -8.20 8.13
CA VAL A 389 -21.61 -9.62 8.49
C VAL A 389 -22.92 -9.79 9.25
N ASP A 390 -23.09 -9.00 10.32
CA ASP A 390 -24.29 -8.99 11.15
C ASP A 390 -24.40 -7.66 11.91
N THR A 391 -25.42 -7.53 12.78
CA THR A 391 -25.69 -6.29 13.52
C THR A 391 -24.60 -5.91 14.53
N ALA A 392 -23.62 -6.76 14.79
CA ALA A 392 -22.50 -6.48 15.69
C ALA A 392 -21.14 -6.48 14.97
N THR A 393 -21.09 -6.91 13.70
CA THR A 393 -19.83 -7.23 13.02
C THR A 393 -19.77 -6.67 11.60
N VAL A 394 -18.70 -5.90 11.34
CA VAL A 394 -18.31 -5.44 10.00
C VAL A 394 -16.86 -5.83 9.75
N VAL A 395 -16.53 -6.30 8.55
CA VAL A 395 -15.16 -6.62 8.15
C VAL A 395 -14.67 -5.54 7.19
N CYS A 396 -13.58 -4.88 7.56
CA CYS A 396 -12.98 -3.79 6.81
C CYS A 396 -11.66 -4.26 6.19
N ALA A 397 -11.41 -3.99 4.91
CA ALA A 397 -10.07 -4.08 4.37
C ALA A 397 -9.30 -2.79 4.64
N MET A 398 -8.08 -2.93 5.15
CA MET A 398 -7.14 -1.84 5.33
C MET A 398 -6.71 -1.29 3.95
N PRO A 399 -6.83 0.03 3.72
CA PRO A 399 -6.34 0.67 2.50
C PRO A 399 -4.80 0.71 2.47
N GLN A 400 -4.22 1.21 1.38
CA GLN A 400 -2.79 1.48 1.33
C GLN A 400 -2.45 2.67 2.23
N LEU A 401 -1.40 2.51 3.02
CA LEU A 401 -0.86 3.54 3.90
C LEU A 401 0.62 3.76 3.56
N ALA A 402 1.11 4.98 3.75
CA ALA A 402 2.51 5.31 3.47
C ALA A 402 3.48 4.86 4.57
N SER A 403 3.05 4.82 5.83
CA SER A 403 3.93 4.57 6.97
C SER A 403 3.26 3.70 8.04
N PRO A 404 4.07 2.99 8.86
CA PRO A 404 3.57 2.30 10.04
C PRO A 404 3.12 3.32 11.11
N GLY A 405 2.31 2.88 12.07
CA GLY A 405 1.79 3.75 13.12
C GLY A 405 0.57 3.18 13.84
N ARG A 406 0.15 3.84 14.92
CA ARG A 406 -1.13 3.58 15.58
C ARG A 406 -2.19 4.47 14.95
N ILE A 407 -3.25 3.85 14.44
CA ILE A 407 -4.23 4.50 13.57
C ILE A 407 -5.61 4.28 14.15
N GLU A 408 -6.37 5.35 14.27
CA GLU A 408 -7.76 5.29 14.70
C GLU A 408 -8.64 4.75 13.55
N VAL A 409 -9.40 3.69 13.81
CA VAL A 409 -10.33 3.11 12.86
C VAL A 409 -11.71 3.64 13.15
N SER A 410 -12.34 4.24 12.15
CA SER A 410 -13.73 4.65 12.24
C SER A 410 -14.57 3.96 11.16
N VAL A 411 -15.84 3.70 11.47
CA VAL A 411 -16.78 3.04 10.55
C VAL A 411 -17.95 3.97 10.30
N THR A 412 -18.42 4.02 9.06
CA THR A 412 -19.67 4.67 8.70
C THR A 412 -20.63 3.62 8.14
N ALA A 413 -21.92 3.76 8.46
CA ALA A 413 -22.99 2.95 7.87
C ALA A 413 -23.72 3.68 6.74
N ASN A 414 -23.39 4.95 6.49
CA ASN A 414 -24.10 5.81 5.54
C ASN A 414 -23.15 6.64 4.65
N ALA A 415 -21.88 6.24 4.58
CA ALA A 415 -20.81 6.89 3.83
C ALA A 415 -20.56 8.39 4.17
N GLN A 416 -21.04 8.87 5.32
CA GLN A 416 -21.01 10.30 5.66
C GLN A 416 -20.65 10.54 7.13
N GLN A 417 -21.43 9.99 8.04
CA GLN A 417 -21.20 10.11 9.48
C GLN A 417 -20.45 8.88 9.96
N TYR A 418 -19.25 9.10 10.48
CA TYR A 418 -18.39 8.06 11.04
C TYR A 418 -18.59 7.91 12.55
N THR A 419 -18.22 6.76 13.10
CA THR A 419 -18.12 6.54 14.55
C THR A 419 -17.17 7.55 15.19
N LEU A 420 -17.50 8.00 16.40
CA LEU A 420 -16.62 8.87 17.17
C LEU A 420 -15.44 8.08 17.78
N PRO A 421 -14.32 8.77 18.10
CA PRO A 421 -13.22 8.19 18.86
C PRO A 421 -13.68 7.55 20.16
N GLN A 422 -13.17 6.36 20.46
CA GLN A 422 -13.51 5.59 21.64
C GLN A 422 -12.44 5.72 22.73
N PRO A 423 -12.83 5.75 24.01
CA PRO A 423 -11.87 5.72 25.10
C PRO A 423 -11.25 4.31 25.24
N GLY A 424 -9.93 4.24 25.42
CA GLY A 424 -9.23 3.00 25.78
C GLY A 424 -8.75 2.15 24.60
N ASN A 425 -8.38 2.78 23.47
CA ASN A 425 -7.75 2.15 22.31
C ASN A 425 -8.59 1.05 21.61
N SER A 426 -9.91 0.97 21.86
CA SER A 426 -10.77 -0.08 21.28
C SER A 426 -10.96 0.04 19.77
N ASP A 427 -10.71 1.22 19.22
CA ASP A 427 -10.71 1.61 17.82
C ASP A 427 -9.29 1.85 17.28
N THR A 428 -8.24 1.64 18.08
CA THR A 428 -6.87 1.87 17.65
C THR A 428 -6.29 0.61 17.01
N PHE A 429 -5.99 0.71 15.72
CA PHE A 429 -5.31 -0.33 14.95
C PHE A 429 -3.82 -0.04 14.84
N SER A 430 -2.98 -1.02 15.17
CA SER A 430 -1.53 -0.85 15.12
C SER A 430 -0.93 -1.42 13.83
N VAL A 431 -0.40 -0.55 12.99
CA VAL A 431 0.27 -0.92 11.76
C VAL A 431 1.77 -1.02 12.00
N PHE A 432 2.35 -2.20 11.79
CA PHE A 432 3.79 -2.41 11.95
C PHE A 432 4.51 -2.47 10.61
N GLY A 433 5.75 -2.00 10.61
CA GLY A 433 6.63 -1.99 9.43
C GLY A 433 7.97 -2.63 9.76
N LEU A 434 8.59 -3.29 8.78
CA LEU A 434 9.96 -3.77 8.93
C LEU A 434 10.94 -2.63 8.63
N SER A 435 12.14 -2.69 9.18
CA SER A 435 13.21 -1.74 8.85
C SER A 435 14.49 -2.45 8.42
N SER A 436 14.81 -3.57 9.06
CA SER A 436 16.00 -4.35 8.72
C SER A 436 15.96 -5.76 9.30
N VAL A 437 16.80 -6.62 8.72
CA VAL A 437 17.12 -7.94 9.28
C VAL A 437 18.63 -8.05 9.47
N SER A 438 19.05 -8.73 10.55
CA SER A 438 20.46 -8.94 10.89
C SER A 438 20.68 -10.34 11.44
N PRO A 439 21.60 -11.13 10.86
CA PRO A 439 22.42 -10.80 9.68
C PRO A 439 21.56 -10.77 8.39
N LYS A 440 21.98 -10.01 7.37
CA LYS A 440 21.27 -9.97 6.06
C LYS A 440 21.43 -11.27 5.26
N CYS A 441 22.36 -12.12 5.69
CA CYS A 441 22.57 -13.43 5.12
C CYS A 441 23.02 -14.42 6.19
N ALA A 442 22.69 -15.70 6.03
CA ALA A 442 23.16 -16.74 6.95
C ALA A 442 23.34 -18.11 6.30
N SER A 443 23.94 -19.04 7.04
CA SER A 443 24.10 -20.41 6.60
C SER A 443 22.75 -21.12 6.39
N SER A 444 22.63 -21.89 5.32
CA SER A 444 21.45 -22.71 5.02
C SER A 444 21.37 -24.02 5.82
N ASN A 445 22.07 -24.15 6.96
CA ASN A 445 22.04 -25.34 7.82
C ASN A 445 20.98 -25.26 8.94
N GLY A 446 20.25 -24.15 8.97
CA GLY A 446 19.18 -23.90 9.92
C GLY A 446 19.61 -23.64 11.36
N GLU A 447 20.88 -23.30 11.65
CA GLU A 447 21.31 -22.96 13.02
C GLU A 447 21.28 -21.45 13.31
N ALA A 448 21.39 -20.62 12.27
CA ALA A 448 21.46 -19.19 12.44
C ALA A 448 20.14 -18.59 12.96
N MET A 449 20.27 -17.59 13.84
CA MET A 449 19.16 -16.77 14.30
C MET A 449 19.19 -15.40 13.64
N LEU A 450 18.05 -15.01 13.09
CA LEU A 450 17.81 -13.73 12.45
C LEU A 450 17.12 -12.78 13.43
N THR A 451 17.71 -11.60 13.64
CA THR A 451 17.05 -10.49 14.35
C THR A 451 16.33 -9.61 13.34
N VAL A 452 15.02 -9.44 13.50
CA VAL A 452 14.14 -8.60 12.69
C VAL A 452 13.82 -7.33 13.46
N ARG A 453 14.16 -6.17 12.88
CA ARG A 453 13.88 -4.85 13.44
C ARG A 453 12.85 -4.12 12.59
N GLY A 454 12.13 -3.22 13.23
CA GLY A 454 11.03 -2.49 12.63
C GLY A 454 10.31 -1.65 13.68
N GLU A 455 9.20 -1.05 13.26
CA GLU A 455 8.36 -0.22 14.10
C GLU A 455 7.08 -0.99 14.47
N LEU A 456 6.66 -0.88 15.74
CA LEU A 456 5.45 -1.52 16.30
C LEU A 456 5.38 -3.05 16.10
N LEU A 457 6.52 -3.71 15.89
CA LEU A 457 6.61 -5.18 15.78
C LEU A 457 6.24 -5.88 17.09
N VAL A 458 6.57 -5.27 18.21
CA VAL A 458 6.27 -5.77 19.56
C VAL A 458 5.57 -4.65 20.32
N ASP A 459 4.44 -4.97 20.93
CA ASP A 459 3.71 -4.05 21.80
C ASP A 459 4.01 -4.39 23.27
N PRO A 460 4.73 -3.52 24.01
CA PRO A 460 5.07 -3.79 25.40
C PRO A 460 3.84 -3.74 26.34
N GLU A 461 2.75 -3.09 25.92
CA GLU A 461 1.53 -2.98 26.72
C GLU A 461 0.57 -4.17 26.55
N ASP A 462 0.74 -4.93 25.45
CA ASP A 462 -0.03 -6.13 25.16
C ASP A 462 0.91 -7.32 24.99
N SER A 463 1.24 -7.99 26.10
CA SER A 463 2.09 -9.19 26.08
C SER A 463 1.43 -10.40 25.39
N THR A 464 0.15 -10.32 25.03
CA THR A 464 -0.55 -11.38 24.27
C THR A 464 -0.45 -11.16 22.77
N ARG A 465 -0.13 -9.94 22.35
CA ARG A 465 0.26 -9.62 20.98
C ARG A 465 1.49 -10.43 20.62
N ASN A 466 1.43 -11.13 19.49
CA ASN A 466 2.49 -11.99 18.93
C ASN A 466 2.63 -13.40 19.51
N LEU A 467 1.73 -13.88 20.39
CA LEU A 467 1.77 -15.29 20.82
C LEU A 467 1.38 -16.22 19.66
N ASN A 468 2.39 -16.71 18.92
CA ASN A 468 2.32 -17.74 17.88
C ASN A 468 1.61 -17.36 16.57
N GLU A 469 1.37 -16.08 16.29
CA GLU A 469 0.67 -15.65 15.05
C GLU A 469 1.58 -14.99 14.02
N MET A 470 2.85 -14.69 14.36
CA MET A 470 3.84 -14.08 13.47
C MET A 470 4.86 -15.11 12.98
N TYR A 471 5.10 -15.12 11.66
CA TYR A 471 6.07 -16.00 11.03
C TYR A 471 7.00 -15.22 10.12
N CYS A 472 8.31 -15.45 10.26
CA CYS A 472 9.29 -14.99 9.29
C CYS A 472 9.20 -15.80 8.02
N ARG A 473 8.88 -15.14 6.92
CA ARG A 473 8.80 -15.72 5.58
C ARG A 473 10.09 -15.43 4.82
N PHE A 474 10.76 -16.49 4.38
CA PHE A 474 12.00 -16.46 3.63
C PHE A 474 11.78 -16.91 2.18
N GLY A 475 12.13 -16.06 1.22
CA GLY A 475 11.89 -16.27 -0.21
C GLY A 475 10.42 -16.06 -0.59
N ARG A 476 10.10 -16.08 -1.89
CA ARG A 476 8.75 -15.84 -2.45
C ARG A 476 7.95 -17.13 -2.61
N VAL A 477 6.64 -17.06 -2.36
CA VAL A 477 5.70 -18.10 -2.78
C VAL A 477 5.40 -17.90 -4.28
N THR A 478 5.81 -18.83 -5.14
CA THR A 478 5.49 -18.78 -6.57
C THR A 478 4.82 -20.08 -7.04
N LEU A 479 4.10 -20.03 -8.17
CA LEU A 479 3.50 -21.22 -8.80
C LEU A 479 4.49 -21.95 -9.74
N SER A 480 5.77 -21.54 -9.78
CA SER A 480 6.75 -22.03 -10.75
C SER A 480 8.17 -22.03 -10.18
N GLY A 481 8.69 -23.18 -9.73
CA GLY A 481 10.14 -23.40 -9.56
C GLY A 481 10.54 -24.82 -9.13
N ARG A 482 11.80 -25.01 -8.69
CA ARG A 482 12.41 -26.33 -8.50
C ARG A 482 12.13 -26.91 -7.10
N THR A 483 11.97 -28.23 -7.01
CA THR A 483 11.71 -28.95 -5.75
C THR A 483 13.01 -29.36 -5.04
N LYS A 484 12.89 -29.73 -3.76
CA LYS A 484 13.91 -30.22 -2.81
C LYS A 484 14.89 -31.29 -3.35
N LEU A 485 14.59 -31.91 -4.49
CA LEU A 485 15.35 -33.04 -5.06
C LEU A 485 15.85 -32.82 -6.49
N GLY A 486 15.83 -31.58 -7.01
CA GLY A 486 16.39 -31.27 -8.33
C GLY A 486 15.64 -31.92 -9.51
N ILE A 487 14.37 -32.27 -9.31
CA ILE A 487 13.50 -32.84 -10.35
C ILE A 487 12.91 -31.70 -11.19
N ASP A 488 13.06 -31.77 -12.51
CA ASP A 488 12.43 -30.83 -13.45
C ASP A 488 10.89 -30.95 -13.45
N TYR A 489 10.26 -29.81 -13.75
CA TYR A 489 8.84 -29.50 -13.59
C TYR A 489 7.83 -30.55 -14.13
N GLN A 490 6.78 -30.80 -13.34
CA GLN A 490 5.47 -31.30 -13.78
C GLN A 490 4.43 -30.19 -13.54
N SER A 491 3.42 -30.03 -14.40
CA SER A 491 2.40 -28.98 -14.21
C SER A 491 1.67 -29.13 -12.86
N GLY A 492 1.84 -28.16 -11.95
CA GLY A 492 1.11 -28.10 -10.68
C GLY A 492 1.94 -27.93 -9.40
N PHE A 493 3.28 -27.88 -9.44
CA PHE A 493 4.13 -27.71 -8.25
C PHE A 493 4.43 -26.23 -7.92
N LYS A 494 4.33 -25.86 -6.64
CA LYS A 494 4.53 -24.50 -6.10
C LYS A 494 5.93 -24.37 -5.45
N LEU A 495 6.61 -23.23 -5.61
CA LEU A 495 7.81 -22.84 -4.84
C LEU A 495 7.38 -22.30 -3.48
N PHE A 496 8.01 -22.79 -2.42
CA PHE A 496 7.62 -22.46 -1.05
C PHE A 496 8.57 -21.45 -0.44
N ALA A 497 8.00 -20.39 0.11
CA ALA A 497 8.71 -19.58 1.09
C ALA A 497 8.79 -20.36 2.41
N PHE A 498 9.96 -20.40 3.04
CA PHE A 498 10.11 -21.02 4.36
C PHE A 498 9.50 -20.11 5.42
N HIS A 499 8.80 -20.70 6.38
CA HIS A 499 8.22 -19.96 7.49
C HIS A 499 8.82 -20.47 8.80
N SER A 500 9.39 -19.57 9.60
CA SER A 500 9.79 -19.88 10.97
C SER A 500 9.02 -19.02 11.96
N PRO A 501 8.63 -19.56 13.13
CA PRO A 501 7.97 -18.78 14.17
C PRO A 501 8.83 -17.59 14.57
N ALA A 502 8.22 -16.41 14.64
CA ALA A 502 8.85 -15.22 15.17
C ALA A 502 8.62 -15.13 16.68
N VAL A 503 9.69 -14.95 17.45
CA VAL A 503 9.63 -14.77 18.91
C VAL A 503 10.15 -13.39 19.29
N VAL A 504 9.69 -12.83 20.41
CA VAL A 504 10.23 -11.54 20.90
C VAL A 504 11.69 -11.73 21.31
N SER A 505 12.58 -10.85 20.81
CA SER A 505 14.00 -10.92 21.14
C SER A 505 14.26 -10.53 22.59
N GLU A 506 14.99 -11.37 23.33
CA GLU A 506 15.49 -11.04 24.67
C GLU A 506 16.71 -10.11 24.61
N ARG A 507 17.41 -10.06 23.47
CA ARG A 507 18.68 -9.34 23.29
C ARG A 507 18.50 -7.95 22.70
N ALA A 508 17.46 -7.76 21.90
CA ALA A 508 17.14 -6.51 21.23
C ALA A 508 15.70 -6.07 21.54
N PRO A 509 15.51 -5.07 22.41
CA PRO A 509 14.18 -4.56 22.75
C PRO A 509 13.39 -4.15 21.51
N GLY A 510 12.13 -4.58 21.42
CA GLY A 510 11.23 -4.26 20.30
C GLY A 510 11.48 -5.05 19.01
N ALA A 511 12.47 -5.95 18.98
CA ALA A 511 12.78 -6.78 17.82
C ALA A 511 12.17 -8.19 17.94
N LEU A 512 12.04 -8.86 16.79
CA LEU A 512 11.70 -10.28 16.71
C LEU A 512 12.94 -11.10 16.37
N GLU A 513 12.97 -12.36 16.78
CA GLU A 513 13.97 -13.35 16.44
C GLU A 513 13.33 -14.53 15.71
N CYS A 514 13.98 -14.97 14.64
CA CYS A 514 13.49 -16.05 13.78
C CYS A 514 14.62 -17.01 13.45
N LYS A 515 14.33 -18.31 13.49
CA LYS A 515 15.28 -19.34 13.07
C LYS A 515 15.37 -19.36 11.54
N VAL A 516 16.59 -19.32 10.99
CA VAL A 516 16.83 -19.47 9.55
C VAL A 516 16.49 -20.92 9.15
N PRO A 517 15.89 -21.17 7.97
CA PRO A 517 15.62 -22.53 7.52
C PRO A 517 16.90 -23.32 7.24
N ASP A 518 16.83 -24.64 7.43
CA ASP A 518 17.85 -25.61 6.97
C ASP A 518 17.70 -25.88 5.46
N TRP A 519 17.68 -24.81 4.68
CA TRP A 519 17.53 -24.87 3.23
C TRP A 519 18.00 -23.57 2.53
N PRO A 520 18.58 -23.66 1.31
CA PRO A 520 18.89 -22.50 0.49
C PRO A 520 17.63 -21.73 0.07
N ILE A 521 17.66 -20.43 0.27
CA ILE A 521 16.64 -19.48 -0.13
C ILE A 521 16.93 -18.99 -1.55
N GLU A 522 16.00 -19.25 -2.47
CA GLU A 522 16.19 -18.96 -3.90
C GLU A 522 16.00 -17.48 -4.25
N THR A 523 15.05 -16.80 -3.58
CA THR A 523 14.79 -15.36 -3.77
C THR A 523 15.11 -14.60 -2.50
N SER A 524 15.68 -13.40 -2.63
CA SER A 524 16.08 -12.60 -1.48
C SER A 524 14.90 -11.96 -0.72
N ASP A 525 13.67 -12.32 -1.06
CA ASP A 525 12.47 -11.70 -0.49
C ASP A 525 12.29 -12.11 0.97
N PHE A 526 12.06 -11.14 1.85
CA PHE A 526 11.81 -11.39 3.25
C PHE A 526 10.55 -10.67 3.71
N ALA A 527 9.80 -11.30 4.61
CA ALA A 527 8.53 -10.78 5.10
C ALA A 527 8.20 -11.30 6.50
N ILE A 528 7.27 -10.62 7.18
CA ILE A 528 6.53 -11.19 8.31
C ILE A 528 5.10 -11.48 7.88
N THR A 529 4.66 -12.72 8.01
CA THR A 529 3.30 -13.18 7.74
C THR A 529 2.50 -13.27 9.05
N LEU A 530 1.24 -12.81 9.04
CA LEU A 530 0.31 -12.91 10.17
C LEU A 530 -0.78 -13.95 9.97
N GLY A 531 -1.12 -14.67 11.04
CA GLY A 531 -2.35 -15.47 11.13
C GLY A 531 -2.41 -16.58 10.08
N GLY A 532 -1.26 -17.09 9.65
CA GLY A 532 -1.15 -18.05 8.57
C GLY A 532 -1.79 -19.39 8.93
N THR A 533 -2.62 -19.90 8.04
CA THR A 533 -3.03 -21.31 8.07
C THR A 533 -1.96 -22.14 7.37
N PHE A 534 -1.46 -23.19 8.03
CA PHE A 534 -0.52 -24.12 7.40
C PHE A 534 -1.27 -24.96 6.36
N VAL A 535 -0.92 -24.78 5.09
CA VAL A 535 -1.46 -25.54 3.98
C VAL A 535 -0.44 -26.61 3.60
N VAL A 536 -0.77 -27.87 3.88
CA VAL A 536 0.03 -29.03 3.46
C VAL A 536 0.03 -29.09 1.94
N SER A 537 1.22 -29.06 1.35
CA SER A 537 1.40 -29.11 -0.10
C SER A 537 1.87 -30.48 -0.58
N ASP A 538 2.68 -31.16 0.24
CA ASP A 538 3.10 -32.54 0.04
C ASP A 538 2.88 -33.35 1.32
N PRO A 539 1.85 -34.23 1.35
CA PRO A 539 1.55 -35.06 2.51
C PRO A 539 2.62 -36.13 2.80
N THR A 540 3.55 -36.38 1.89
CA THR A 540 4.60 -37.41 2.05
C THR A 540 5.86 -36.88 2.73
N ASN A 541 6.23 -35.63 2.44
CA ASN A 541 7.42 -34.98 3.02
C ASN A 541 7.10 -34.01 4.16
N GLY A 542 5.81 -33.71 4.40
CA GLY A 542 5.37 -32.76 5.41
C GLY A 542 5.59 -31.30 5.01
N ASP A 543 5.97 -31.04 3.76
CA ASP A 543 6.24 -29.70 3.26
C ASP A 543 4.92 -28.95 3.00
N GLY A 544 4.85 -27.70 3.46
CA GLY A 544 3.67 -26.84 3.33
C GLY A 544 4.04 -25.36 3.44
N TYR A 545 3.08 -24.50 3.16
CA TYR A 545 3.24 -23.04 3.25
C TYR A 545 2.16 -22.45 4.13
N TYR A 546 2.46 -21.31 4.74
CA TYR A 546 1.46 -20.54 5.46
C TYR A 546 0.73 -19.62 4.49
N GLN A 547 -0.59 -19.64 4.55
CA GLN A 547 -1.46 -18.70 3.85
C GLN A 547 -2.12 -17.80 4.89
N GLY A 548 -1.80 -16.51 4.87
CA GLY A 548 -2.26 -15.51 5.85
C GLY A 548 -2.68 -14.18 5.21
N GLN A 549 -2.81 -13.14 6.04
CA GLN A 549 -3.00 -11.75 5.59
C GLN A 549 -1.74 -11.23 4.87
N TRP A 550 -1.73 -9.98 4.35
CA TRP A 550 -0.55 -9.45 3.63
C TRP A 550 0.71 -9.60 4.47
N ASP A 551 1.82 -9.76 3.78
CA ASP A 551 3.14 -9.69 4.37
C ASP A 551 3.53 -8.26 4.70
N ALA A 552 4.26 -8.07 5.81
CA ALA A 552 4.99 -6.84 6.05
C ALA A 552 6.17 -6.77 5.09
N THR A 553 6.13 -5.85 4.13
CA THR A 553 7.28 -5.61 3.24
C THR A 553 7.45 -4.12 2.94
N PRO A 554 8.40 -3.46 3.60
CA PRO A 554 9.34 -2.58 2.92
C PRO A 554 10.42 -3.43 2.22
N ASP A 555 11.34 -2.81 1.48
CA ASP A 555 12.43 -3.43 0.67
C ASP A 555 13.49 -4.20 1.48
N VAL A 556 13.06 -4.99 2.48
CA VAL A 556 13.90 -5.81 3.33
C VAL A 556 14.15 -7.15 2.65
N THR A 557 15.42 -7.46 2.48
CA THR A 557 15.86 -8.69 1.83
C THR A 557 16.70 -9.55 2.76
N PHE A 558 16.62 -10.86 2.56
CA PHE A 558 17.45 -11.85 3.25
C PHE A 558 17.95 -12.91 2.27
N ASP A 559 19.21 -13.27 2.39
CA ASP A 559 19.87 -14.28 1.56
C ASP A 559 20.39 -15.47 2.40
N SER A 560 20.61 -16.61 1.77
CA SER A 560 21.33 -17.74 2.40
C SER A 560 22.53 -18.16 1.58
N PHE A 561 23.54 -18.72 2.26
CA PHE A 561 24.68 -19.36 1.62
C PHE A 561 24.87 -20.78 2.14
N TYR A 562 25.44 -21.64 1.30
CA TYR A 562 25.85 -22.97 1.71
C TYR A 562 27.07 -22.89 2.62
N GLN A 563 27.17 -23.79 3.59
CA GLN A 563 28.42 -23.95 4.33
C GLN A 563 29.59 -24.26 3.37
N PRO A 564 30.82 -23.81 3.67
CA PRO A 564 31.99 -24.23 2.91
C PRO A 564 32.09 -25.77 2.92
N GLU A 565 31.95 -26.43 1.77
CA GLU A 565 32.06 -27.90 1.69
C GLU A 565 33.50 -28.38 1.81
N ILE A 566 33.57 -29.57 2.42
CA ILE A 566 34.74 -30.39 2.72
C ILE A 566 35.46 -30.79 1.43
N LEU A 567 36.72 -30.36 1.28
CA LEU A 567 37.61 -30.97 0.30
C LEU A 567 37.90 -32.41 0.72
N LEU A 568 37.54 -33.36 -0.14
CA LEU A 568 37.99 -34.75 -0.02
C LEU A 568 39.45 -34.81 -0.49
N LEU A 569 40.39 -34.59 0.43
CA LEU A 569 41.81 -34.74 0.12
C LEU A 569 42.17 -36.24 0.05
N PRO A 570 43.01 -36.67 -0.90
CA PRO A 570 43.47 -38.05 -0.97
C PRO A 570 44.37 -38.36 0.25
N GLY A 571 43.88 -39.22 1.15
CA GLY A 571 44.68 -39.79 2.23
C GLY A 571 45.59 -40.92 1.74
N PRO A 572 46.58 -41.34 2.55
CA PRO A 572 47.41 -42.50 2.22
C PRO A 572 46.52 -43.75 2.03
N GLY A 573 46.59 -44.36 0.84
CA GLY A 573 45.82 -45.56 0.50
C GLY A 573 44.48 -45.32 -0.21
N ASN A 574 44.26 -44.17 -0.87
CA ASN A 574 43.00 -43.83 -1.56
C ASN A 574 41.76 -43.76 -0.65
N GLN A 575 41.93 -43.66 0.67
CA GLN A 575 40.82 -43.30 1.55
C GLN A 575 40.60 -41.79 1.51
N MET A 576 39.39 -41.38 1.14
CA MET A 576 38.94 -40.00 1.17
C MET A 576 38.63 -39.63 2.63
N LEU A 577 39.44 -38.76 3.23
CA LEU A 577 39.25 -38.33 4.63
C LEU A 577 38.68 -36.89 4.64
N PRO A 578 37.57 -36.63 5.35
CA PRO A 578 37.02 -35.28 5.46
C PRO A 578 38.00 -34.38 6.22
N HIS A 579 38.61 -33.41 5.55
CA HIS A 579 39.38 -32.33 6.20
C HIS A 579 38.72 -31.00 5.82
N PRO A 580 38.23 -30.22 6.79
CA PRO A 580 37.36 -29.08 6.51
C PRO A 580 38.14 -27.87 5.97
N TYR A 581 39.41 -27.71 6.34
CA TYR A 581 40.33 -26.67 5.86
C TYR A 581 41.73 -26.94 6.45
N ILE A 582 42.80 -26.46 5.82
CA ILE A 582 44.16 -26.50 6.34
C ILE A 582 44.37 -25.25 7.20
N VAL A 583 44.82 -25.42 8.44
CA VAL A 583 45.15 -24.31 9.35
C VAL A 583 46.67 -24.22 9.50
N GLU A 584 47.24 -23.09 9.12
CA GLU A 584 48.66 -22.81 9.31
C GLU A 584 48.92 -21.36 9.78
N PRO A 585 49.70 -21.15 10.86
CA PRO A 585 50.27 -22.16 11.76
C PRO A 585 49.22 -22.74 12.73
N THR A 586 49.47 -23.93 13.29
CA THR A 586 48.64 -24.57 14.34
C THR A 586 49.09 -24.20 15.77
N ILE A 587 49.95 -23.20 15.90
CA ILE A 587 50.63 -22.82 17.14
C ILE A 587 50.78 -21.29 17.22
N GLY A 588 50.70 -20.73 18.43
CA GLY A 588 50.97 -19.30 18.69
C GLY A 588 51.03 -18.95 20.17
N PRO A 589 51.31 -17.69 20.52
CA PRO A 589 51.48 -17.25 21.90
C PRO A 589 50.14 -16.93 22.57
N VAL A 590 50.11 -17.03 23.90
CA VAL A 590 48.93 -16.74 24.74
C VAL A 590 48.40 -15.30 24.64
N VAL A 591 49.27 -14.35 24.27
CA VAL A 591 48.89 -12.94 24.02
C VAL A 591 48.13 -12.75 22.71
N GLY A 592 47.91 -13.81 21.93
CA GLY A 592 47.22 -13.72 20.65
C GLY A 592 48.01 -12.94 19.60
N GLY A 593 47.32 -12.48 18.55
CA GLY A 593 47.92 -11.68 17.49
C GLY A 593 48.60 -12.48 16.36
N THR A 594 48.62 -13.81 16.43
CA THR A 594 49.11 -14.67 15.34
C THR A 594 48.13 -14.64 14.18
N ARG A 595 48.63 -14.36 12.98
CA ARG A 595 47.88 -14.53 11.73
C ARG A 595 47.84 -16.01 11.38
N VAL A 596 46.65 -16.61 11.49
CA VAL A 596 46.38 -18.01 11.18
C VAL A 596 45.67 -18.08 9.85
N THR A 597 46.34 -18.63 8.85
CA THR A 597 45.79 -18.85 7.51
C THR A 597 44.99 -20.14 7.50
N ILE A 598 43.77 -20.05 6.97
CA ILE A 598 42.83 -21.13 6.85
C ILE A 598 42.52 -21.31 5.36
N ALA A 599 42.97 -22.42 4.77
CA ALA A 599 42.79 -22.73 3.36
C ALA A 599 41.71 -23.82 3.17
N GLY A 600 40.68 -23.54 2.35
CA GLY A 600 39.49 -24.38 2.15
C GLY A 600 38.79 -24.06 0.82
N LEU A 601 37.50 -24.35 0.68
CA LEU A 601 36.66 -23.91 -0.44
C LEU A 601 35.35 -23.32 0.10
N GLY A 602 34.78 -22.34 -0.60
CA GLY A 602 33.46 -21.78 -0.26
C GLY A 602 33.51 -20.59 0.71
N PHE A 603 34.66 -19.91 0.83
CA PHE A 603 34.77 -18.66 1.59
C PHE A 603 34.28 -17.42 0.80
N ASP A 604 33.74 -17.60 -0.42
CA ASP A 604 33.18 -16.55 -1.28
C ASP A 604 31.69 -16.28 -1.07
N PHE A 605 31.06 -16.85 -0.03
CA PHE A 605 29.63 -16.68 0.27
C PHE A 605 28.70 -17.07 -0.90
N ALA A 606 29.10 -18.06 -1.70
CA ALA A 606 28.33 -18.47 -2.87
C ALA A 606 26.92 -18.98 -2.49
N ARG A 607 25.90 -18.42 -3.14
CA ARG A 607 24.48 -18.83 -3.00
C ARG A 607 24.22 -20.28 -3.42
N TYR A 608 25.08 -20.86 -4.27
CA TYR A 608 24.99 -22.24 -4.75
C TYR A 608 26.17 -23.06 -4.23
N GLY A 609 25.89 -24.28 -3.75
CA GLY A 609 26.90 -25.17 -3.19
C GLY A 609 28.02 -25.53 -4.17
N PRO A 610 29.15 -26.07 -3.68
CA PRO A 610 30.21 -26.58 -4.52
C PRO A 610 29.72 -27.72 -5.40
N ASN A 611 30.26 -27.83 -6.62
CA ASN A 611 29.87 -28.85 -7.57
C ASN A 611 30.17 -30.24 -7.03
N THR A 612 29.15 -30.96 -6.54
CA THR A 612 29.25 -32.35 -6.09
C THR A 612 29.38 -33.32 -7.27
N GLY A 613 30.47 -33.21 -8.04
CA GLY A 613 31.08 -34.26 -8.86
C GLY A 613 30.27 -35.02 -9.93
N ASN A 614 28.94 -34.90 -10.01
CA ASN A 614 28.08 -35.69 -10.88
C ASN A 614 26.96 -34.81 -11.45
N ASN A 615 27.18 -34.33 -12.68
CA ASN A 615 26.20 -33.75 -13.59
C ASN A 615 25.36 -32.55 -13.11
N VAL A 616 25.90 -31.35 -13.33
CA VAL A 616 25.11 -30.25 -13.90
C VAL A 616 25.87 -29.71 -15.12
N TYR A 617 25.46 -30.17 -16.30
CA TYR A 617 25.94 -29.62 -17.57
C TYR A 617 25.40 -28.20 -17.73
N ALA A 618 26.34 -27.24 -17.81
CA ALA A 618 26.32 -26.03 -18.61
C ALA A 618 24.94 -25.40 -18.94
N ALA A 619 24.56 -24.35 -18.21
CA ALA A 619 24.13 -23.04 -18.72
C ALA A 619 23.54 -22.22 -17.57
N TRP A 620 24.22 -21.12 -17.24
CA TRP A 620 23.81 -19.92 -16.48
C TRP A 620 24.92 -19.50 -15.52
N SER A 621 25.90 -18.78 -16.06
CA SER A 621 26.52 -17.68 -15.32
C SER A 621 25.68 -16.42 -15.52
N PRO A 622 25.04 -15.91 -14.46
CA PRO A 622 25.16 -14.52 -14.04
C PRO A 622 26.31 -14.42 -13.03
N PRO A 623 26.77 -13.22 -12.65
CA PRO A 623 27.73 -13.10 -11.55
C PRO A 623 27.07 -13.76 -10.34
N LYS A 624 27.75 -14.71 -9.67
CA LYS A 624 27.22 -15.32 -8.44
C LYS A 624 26.74 -14.16 -7.54
N PRO A 625 25.46 -14.07 -7.15
CA PRO A 625 25.03 -13.02 -6.24
C PRO A 625 25.71 -13.31 -4.89
N PHE A 626 26.74 -12.53 -4.59
CA PHE A 626 27.42 -12.55 -3.30
C PHE A 626 26.43 -12.12 -2.22
N CYS A 627 26.56 -12.69 -1.02
CA CYS A 627 26.11 -12.02 0.18
C CYS A 627 26.95 -10.75 0.40
N ASN A 628 26.67 -9.69 -0.36
CA ASN A 628 27.58 -8.57 -0.61
C ASN A 628 27.58 -7.51 0.51
N ARG A 629 27.10 -7.83 1.71
CA ARG A 629 26.93 -6.88 2.82
C ARG A 629 27.45 -7.50 4.10
N GLU A 630 28.71 -7.16 4.41
CA GLU A 630 29.51 -7.53 5.61
C GLU A 630 28.88 -8.64 6.48
N PRO A 631 28.98 -9.91 6.06
CA PRO A 631 29.07 -10.99 7.03
C PRO A 631 30.10 -10.61 8.10
N ILE A 632 29.85 -10.99 9.36
CA ILE A 632 30.82 -10.79 10.44
C ILE A 632 31.55 -12.13 10.62
N PRO A 633 32.53 -12.46 9.75
CA PRO A 633 33.24 -13.71 9.89
C PRO A 633 33.96 -13.74 11.24
N SER A 634 33.97 -14.91 11.85
CA SER A 634 34.62 -15.10 13.14
C SER A 634 35.26 -16.47 13.22
N CYS A 635 36.42 -16.52 13.86
CA CYS A 635 37.05 -17.77 14.26
C CYS A 635 36.86 -17.99 15.76
N LYS A 636 36.58 -19.22 16.14
CA LYS A 636 36.44 -19.63 17.54
C LYS A 636 37.59 -20.57 17.88
N PHE A 637 38.34 -20.19 18.91
CA PHE A 637 39.46 -20.93 19.49
C PHE A 637 39.00 -21.46 20.85
N GLY A 638 38.49 -22.69 20.91
CA GLY A 638 37.86 -23.25 22.11
C GLY A 638 36.59 -22.50 22.48
N THR A 639 36.61 -21.72 23.56
CA THR A 639 35.48 -20.87 23.98
C THR A 639 35.63 -19.40 23.56
N THR A 640 36.79 -19.01 23.02
CA THR A 640 37.11 -17.61 22.72
C THR A 640 36.90 -17.31 21.25
N VAL A 641 36.09 -16.30 20.93
CA VAL A 641 35.78 -15.89 19.56
C VAL A 641 36.58 -14.65 19.17
N THR A 642 37.22 -14.67 18.01
CA THR A 642 37.85 -13.52 17.36
C THR A 642 37.06 -13.13 16.11
N ARG A 643 36.75 -11.83 15.99
CA ARG A 643 36.15 -11.23 14.78
C ARG A 643 37.19 -10.55 13.89
N ARG A 644 38.47 -10.66 14.24
CA ARG A 644 39.58 -10.14 13.43
C ARG A 644 39.88 -11.16 12.34
N VAL A 645 39.10 -11.11 11.27
CA VAL A 645 39.16 -12.06 10.16
C VAL A 645 39.28 -11.30 8.83
N GLU A 646 40.14 -11.79 7.95
CA GLU A 646 40.41 -11.24 6.62
C GLU A 646 40.16 -12.34 5.57
N ILE A 647 39.15 -12.17 4.72
CA ILE A 647 38.89 -13.11 3.62
C ILE A 647 39.70 -12.67 2.41
N LEU A 648 40.61 -13.53 1.96
CA LEU A 648 41.51 -13.20 0.84
C LEU A 648 40.92 -13.61 -0.51
N ASN A 649 40.24 -14.77 -0.58
CA ASN A 649 39.55 -15.28 -1.76
C ASN A 649 38.59 -16.42 -1.37
N ASN A 650 37.96 -17.09 -2.35
CA ASN A 650 37.06 -18.24 -2.16
C ASN A 650 37.73 -19.45 -1.46
N GLU A 651 39.06 -19.48 -1.42
CA GLU A 651 39.86 -20.59 -0.93
C GLU A 651 40.65 -20.26 0.34
N THR A 652 40.76 -18.99 0.72
CA THR A 652 41.65 -18.56 1.80
C THR A 652 41.03 -17.49 2.69
N LEU A 653 41.04 -17.75 4.00
CA LEU A 653 40.64 -16.82 5.06
C LEU A 653 41.75 -16.76 6.12
N VAL A 654 41.97 -15.59 6.72
CA VAL A 654 42.99 -15.37 7.75
C VAL A 654 42.32 -14.91 9.04
N CYS A 655 42.56 -15.62 10.14
CA CYS A 655 42.09 -15.26 11.46
C CYS A 655 43.24 -14.80 12.37
N ILE A 656 43.04 -13.70 13.09
CA ILE A 656 44.02 -13.23 14.08
C ILE A 656 43.63 -13.78 15.45
N THR A 657 44.51 -14.58 16.06
CA THR A 657 44.23 -15.24 17.33
C THR A 657 43.87 -14.24 18.44
N PRO A 658 42.86 -14.53 19.28
CA PRO A 658 42.48 -13.68 20.39
C PRO A 658 43.51 -13.77 21.53
N VAL A 659 43.48 -12.78 22.42
CA VAL A 659 44.18 -12.86 23.72
C VAL A 659 43.38 -13.82 24.61
N LEU A 660 44.04 -14.81 25.21
CA LEU A 660 43.36 -15.66 26.19
C LEU A 660 43.25 -14.95 27.56
N PRO A 661 42.11 -15.04 28.26
CA PRO A 661 41.82 -14.26 29.46
C PRO A 661 42.67 -14.61 30.70
N GLU A 662 43.47 -15.68 30.67
CA GLU A 662 44.37 -16.07 31.75
C GLU A 662 45.79 -16.33 31.22
N PRO A 663 46.87 -15.83 31.87
CA PRO A 663 48.22 -16.22 31.53
C PRO A 663 48.43 -17.69 31.94
N ILE A 664 48.27 -18.58 30.98
CA ILE A 664 48.51 -20.01 31.16
C ILE A 664 50.01 -20.24 31.37
N GLU A 665 50.40 -20.87 32.49
CA GLU A 665 51.80 -21.30 32.74
C GLU A 665 52.19 -22.53 31.91
N THR A 666 51.20 -23.22 31.31
CA THR A 666 51.37 -24.44 30.53
C THR A 666 50.66 -24.35 29.19
N THR A 667 51.21 -25.01 28.18
CA THR A 667 50.64 -25.12 26.84
C THR A 667 49.18 -25.60 26.86
N GLN A 668 48.28 -24.90 26.15
CA GLN A 668 46.86 -25.25 26.04
C GLN A 668 46.47 -25.54 24.59
N THR A 669 45.80 -26.66 24.35
CA THR A 669 45.30 -27.05 23.02
C THR A 669 43.78 -26.87 22.95
N VAL A 670 43.29 -26.20 21.92
CA VAL A 670 41.87 -25.90 21.70
C VAL A 670 41.44 -26.20 20.26
N VAL A 671 40.15 -26.42 20.03
CA VAL A 671 39.60 -26.62 18.68
C VAL A 671 39.44 -25.27 17.97
N ILE A 672 39.77 -25.20 16.68
CA ILE A 672 39.46 -24.05 15.81
C ILE A 672 38.22 -24.34 14.96
N GLU A 673 37.25 -23.45 15.04
CA GLU A 673 36.03 -23.47 14.22
C GLU A 673 35.87 -22.11 13.50
N VAL A 674 35.36 -22.12 12.28
CA VAL A 674 35.16 -20.91 11.47
C VAL A 674 33.67 -20.70 11.24
N ALA A 675 33.17 -19.48 11.48
CA ALA A 675 31.82 -19.06 11.12
C ALA A 675 31.88 -17.91 10.12
N LEU A 676 31.13 -18.00 9.04
CA LEU A 676 31.04 -16.95 8.01
C LEU A 676 29.98 -15.90 8.36
N ASP A 677 28.90 -16.29 9.04
CA ASP A 677 27.84 -15.39 9.55
C ASP A 677 28.06 -14.96 11.01
N GLY A 678 29.14 -15.42 11.63
CA GLY A 678 29.46 -15.17 13.05
C GLY A 678 28.66 -16.00 14.06
N GLN A 679 27.78 -16.88 13.59
CA GLN A 679 26.88 -17.69 14.44
C GLN A 679 27.07 -19.19 14.21
N THR A 680 27.19 -19.59 12.95
CA THR A 680 27.21 -20.97 12.50
C THR A 680 28.65 -21.43 12.26
N TYR A 681 29.21 -22.16 13.22
CA TYR A 681 30.61 -22.61 13.17
C TYR A 681 30.76 -23.96 12.47
N SER A 682 31.79 -24.07 11.64
CA SER A 682 32.14 -25.31 10.94
C SER A 682 32.44 -26.45 11.90
N THR A 683 31.79 -27.59 11.75
CA THR A 683 32.09 -28.82 12.51
C THR A 683 33.12 -29.67 11.76
N ALA A 684 34.37 -29.64 12.24
CA ALA A 684 35.48 -30.43 11.72
C ALA A 684 35.46 -31.88 12.26
N SER A 685 35.51 -32.89 11.39
CA SER A 685 35.72 -34.29 11.79
C SER A 685 36.88 -34.91 11.00
N PRO A 686 38.06 -35.16 11.60
CA PRO A 686 38.43 -34.85 12.99
C PRO A 686 38.59 -33.34 13.24
N SER A 687 38.37 -32.91 14.50
CA SER A 687 38.49 -31.50 14.91
C SER A 687 39.93 -31.00 14.79
N ILE A 688 40.14 -29.80 14.22
CA ILE A 688 41.47 -29.21 14.07
C ILE A 688 41.87 -28.52 15.37
N GLN A 689 43.06 -28.85 15.87
CA GLN A 689 43.59 -28.39 17.14
C GLN A 689 44.61 -27.24 16.94
N TYR A 690 44.55 -26.23 17.81
CA TYR A 690 45.48 -25.12 17.90
C TYR A 690 46.10 -25.06 19.28
N THR A 691 47.40 -24.82 19.34
CA THR A 691 48.15 -24.91 20.58
C THR A 691 48.71 -23.54 20.96
N PHE A 692 48.25 -23.00 22.10
CA PHE A 692 48.75 -21.77 22.69
C PHE A 692 49.96 -22.08 23.59
N HIS A 693 51.05 -21.33 23.41
CA HIS A 693 52.28 -21.45 24.21
C HIS A 693 52.49 -20.24 25.13
N PRO A 694 53.00 -20.48 26.37
CA PRO A 694 53.34 -19.42 27.30
C PRO A 694 54.42 -18.49 26.73
N GLU A 695 54.46 -17.25 27.21
CA GLU A 695 55.45 -16.27 26.74
C GLU A 695 56.89 -16.70 27.05
N HIS A 696 57.80 -16.34 26.13
CA HIS A 696 59.22 -16.43 26.40
C HIS A 696 59.67 -15.21 27.19
N HIS A 697 60.10 -15.40 28.44
CA HIS A 697 60.75 -14.35 29.22
C HIS A 697 62.15 -14.07 28.68
N VAL A 698 62.29 -13.00 27.89
CA VAL A 698 63.61 -12.47 27.53
C VAL A 698 64.07 -11.56 28.67
N THR A 699 65.02 -12.03 29.47
CA THR A 699 65.71 -11.18 30.43
C THR A 699 66.76 -10.35 29.69
N SER A 700 66.59 -9.02 29.66
CA SER A 700 67.61 -8.13 29.14
C SER A 700 68.73 -8.00 30.18
N PHE A 701 69.92 -8.50 29.84
CA PHE A 701 71.15 -8.09 30.52
C PHE A 701 71.63 -6.80 29.86
N PHE A 702 71.39 -5.65 30.51
CA PHE A 702 72.11 -4.42 30.21
C PHE A 702 73.41 -4.42 31.03
N PRO A 703 74.60 -4.39 30.39
CA PRO A 703 75.86 -4.18 31.09
C PRO A 703 76.02 -2.75 31.60
#